data_AF-A0A7M2WYR7-F1
#
_entry.id   AF-A0A7M2WYR7-F1
#
_cell.length_a   1.000
_cell.length_b   1.000
_cell.length_c   1.000
_cell.angle_alpha   90.00
_cell.angle_beta   90.00
_cell.angle_gamma   90.00
#
_symmetry.space_group_name_H-M   'P 1'
#
loop_
_entity.id
_entity.type
_entity.pdbx_description
1 polymer ?
#
loop_
_entity_poly.entity_id
_entity_poly.type
_entity_poly.pdbx_seq_one_letter_code
_entity_poly.pdbx_strand_id
1 'polypeptide(L)'
;MRYRLRPSFLQVFDDLPYYPGHVFDSRWKQFLFRGTALVLIVLAVYAPVLLSQLLWVDSASETGELFLRSSEGLARLWTSPGIRPAYQPLSDSLLWLQYQSWGSHPLGFHLVSLVLHALNALLVWIICRRLSIPGGWLVATLFALHPTQAQAVAWVGGQGAILATTFLLSSLLMYLRFARIAPAEDDTPDDTTDDFRSEHFSSCDGGPLNYLVALTLFGLALLAGSWTWITPLVLILLLWWRRTKVTRADLKPLLPFLLLGLAACVFHAWRAELYASRQGIAADLTAIDRILLWGRSFWFYLAQLAVPSDLLFVYSRWEFDPSPWWQYLFPPAVIITVVAVWRWRLVVGRGPVVAVLSFAVCLLPTAGLVRHEWMRYAYVGDHLAYLARLGPIALLVAGLIRLTDRATDEDFRRFRRSVGGALLITTLGTFAFLQAQTYADAETLWRHVLASDPSSTVANRQLAKTYMAQGRTDLAARHLRSAVADNPDDVDLVVDWGAVLEAEGTLDEAEKQLLWAIHLDPANDRAYRLLASINAKRGKDTEALRYVELTLRYNLRDATAHGLRGAIYRRQKQPQAAIDELNAALELDATLVSARLELADLLFQLGRLPESAEQLQELVRIDPRNFDAFMKAGDLLGRLNDFARAERMFRSAVRVRPTSAEAHNNLGAALATQGRVSEAIYCFAQAVRLKPDFASAQKNLAWATARREADVPASLPARE
;
A
#
# COMPACT_ATOMS: atom_id res chain seq x y z
N MET A 1 -53.92 -32.26 0.17
CA MET A 1 -53.32 -30.91 0.35
C MET A 1 -52.70 -30.80 1.74
N ARG A 2 -51.36 -30.90 1.85
CA ARG A 2 -50.57 -30.34 2.95
C ARG A 2 -49.18 -30.03 2.39
N TYR A 3 -48.93 -28.75 2.15
CA TYR A 3 -47.64 -28.21 1.73
C TYR A 3 -46.59 -28.48 2.81
N ARG A 4 -45.50 -29.20 2.46
CA ARG A 4 -44.25 -29.16 3.22
C ARG A 4 -43.28 -28.24 2.49
N LEU A 5 -43.09 -27.05 3.06
CA LEU A 5 -42.03 -26.12 2.72
C LEU A 5 -40.68 -26.84 2.85
N ARG A 6 -39.89 -26.88 1.76
CA ARG A 6 -38.48 -27.28 1.81
C ARG A 6 -37.66 -26.07 2.32
N PRO A 7 -36.84 -26.21 3.37
CA PRO A 7 -36.00 -25.12 3.84
C PRO A 7 -34.77 -25.01 2.93
N SER A 8 -34.84 -24.13 1.93
CA SER A 8 -33.72 -23.76 1.06
C SER A 8 -33.12 -22.44 1.54
N PHE A 9 -32.22 -22.50 2.53
CA PHE A 9 -31.27 -21.39 2.82
C PHE A 9 -30.07 -21.77 3.71
N LEU A 10 -29.96 -23.02 4.20
CA LEU A 10 -28.86 -23.47 5.09
C LEU A 10 -27.87 -24.48 4.48
N GLN A 11 -27.99 -24.82 3.19
CA GLN A 11 -27.12 -25.82 2.53
C GLN A 11 -25.70 -25.32 2.14
N VAL A 12 -25.30 -24.12 2.58
CA VAL A 12 -23.93 -23.61 2.36
C VAL A 12 -22.88 -24.37 3.19
N PHE A 13 -23.33 -25.22 4.12
CA PHE A 13 -22.51 -25.94 5.10
C PHE A 13 -22.46 -27.47 4.93
N ASP A 14 -22.99 -28.04 3.84
CA ASP A 14 -23.13 -29.51 3.66
C ASP A 14 -21.82 -30.30 3.38
N ASP A 15 -20.63 -29.73 3.65
CA ASP A 15 -19.39 -30.50 3.89
C ASP A 15 -19.19 -30.83 5.39
N LEU A 16 -20.25 -30.65 6.20
CA LEU A 16 -20.37 -31.16 7.56
C LEU A 16 -21.11 -32.51 7.53
N PRO A 17 -20.59 -33.58 8.16
CA PRO A 17 -21.30 -34.85 8.28
C PRO A 17 -22.51 -34.64 9.19
N TYR A 18 -23.69 -34.46 8.59
CA TYR A 18 -24.95 -34.44 9.31
C TYR A 18 -25.47 -35.87 9.44
N TYR A 19 -25.09 -36.53 10.54
CA TYR A 19 -25.80 -37.71 11.06
C TYR A 19 -26.60 -37.27 12.29
N PRO A 20 -27.94 -37.43 12.30
CA PRO A 20 -28.73 -37.08 13.47
C PRO A 20 -28.49 -38.14 14.54
N GLY A 21 -27.78 -37.72 15.59
CA GLY A 21 -27.55 -38.52 16.79
C GLY A 21 -26.36 -39.48 16.64
N HIS A 22 -25.16 -38.99 16.93
CA HIS A 22 -24.09 -39.65 17.70
C HIS A 22 -22.81 -38.79 17.58
N VAL A 23 -22.28 -38.35 18.73
CA VAL A 23 -20.89 -37.98 19.05
C VAL A 23 -20.04 -37.37 17.91
N PHE A 24 -19.66 -36.08 18.06
CA PHE A 24 -18.64 -35.41 17.24
C PHE A 24 -17.46 -36.32 16.87
N ASP A 25 -17.40 -36.73 15.60
CA ASP A 25 -16.39 -37.61 15.05
C ASP A 25 -14.96 -37.04 15.21
N SER A 26 -14.00 -37.92 15.50
CA SER A 26 -12.57 -37.62 15.67
C SER A 26 -11.99 -36.83 14.49
N ARG A 27 -12.49 -37.08 13.27
CA ARG A 27 -12.09 -36.41 12.03
C ARG A 27 -12.44 -34.92 12.02
N TRP A 28 -13.60 -34.55 12.58
CA TRP A 28 -14.04 -33.14 12.66
C TRP A 28 -13.20 -32.34 13.65
N LYS A 29 -12.89 -32.95 14.79
CA LYS A 29 -11.97 -32.36 15.79
C LYS A 29 -10.57 -32.15 15.20
N GLN A 30 -10.05 -33.13 14.45
CA GLN A 30 -8.75 -33.00 13.77
C GLN A 30 -8.76 -31.92 12.69
N PHE A 31 -9.85 -31.79 11.93
CA PHE A 31 -9.99 -30.74 10.92
C PHE A 31 -9.96 -29.35 11.58
N LEU A 32 -10.80 -29.14 12.60
CA LEU A 32 -10.85 -27.88 13.32
C LEU A 32 -9.50 -27.57 13.97
N PHE A 33 -8.87 -28.55 14.63
CA PHE A 33 -7.55 -28.39 15.25
C PHE A 33 -6.48 -27.95 14.23
N ARG A 34 -6.36 -28.64 13.09
CA ARG A 34 -5.38 -28.31 12.04
C ARG A 34 -5.66 -26.96 11.37
N GLY A 35 -6.94 -26.60 11.22
CA GLY A 35 -7.35 -25.31 10.70
C GLY A 35 -6.99 -24.18 11.67
N THR A 36 -7.34 -24.32 12.96
CA THR A 36 -6.99 -23.36 14.01
C THR A 36 -5.47 -23.24 14.15
N ALA A 37 -4.73 -24.34 14.13
CA ALA A 37 -3.27 -24.33 14.18
C ALA A 37 -2.67 -23.54 13.01
N LEU A 38 -3.17 -23.76 11.78
CA LEU A 38 -2.72 -23.00 10.61
C LEU A 38 -2.95 -21.50 10.79
N VAL A 39 -4.14 -21.10 11.24
CA VAL A 39 -4.47 -19.69 11.50
C VAL A 39 -3.53 -19.10 12.56
N LEU A 40 -3.36 -19.77 13.71
CA LEU A 40 -2.50 -19.29 14.78
C LEU A 40 -1.04 -19.15 14.34
N ILE A 41 -0.54 -20.07 13.52
CA ILE A 41 0.82 -19.99 12.95
C ILE A 41 0.96 -18.76 12.05
N VAL A 42 -0.01 -18.51 11.16
CA VAL A 42 -0.01 -17.31 10.30
C VAL A 42 -0.06 -16.03 11.12
N LEU A 43 -0.93 -15.98 12.13
CA LEU A 43 -1.04 -14.83 13.04
C LEU A 43 0.26 -14.56 13.80
N ALA A 44 0.93 -15.62 14.28
CA ALA A 44 2.19 -15.49 15.00
C ALA A 44 3.32 -14.96 14.12
N VAL A 45 3.45 -15.47 12.89
CA VAL A 45 4.52 -15.08 11.96
C VAL A 45 4.35 -13.65 11.44
N TYR A 46 3.10 -13.21 11.20
CA TYR A 46 2.83 -11.86 10.71
C TYR A 46 2.41 -10.86 11.79
N ALA A 47 2.52 -11.22 13.08
CA ALA A 47 2.25 -10.32 14.19
C ALA A 47 2.96 -8.95 14.09
N PRO A 48 4.22 -8.84 13.62
CA PRO A 48 4.89 -7.54 13.47
C PRO A 48 4.13 -6.54 12.59
N VAL A 49 3.40 -7.03 11.58
CA VAL A 49 2.64 -6.20 10.64
C VAL A 49 1.55 -5.38 11.34
N LEU A 50 1.00 -5.88 12.45
CA LEU A 50 -0.04 -5.15 13.20
C LEU A 50 0.49 -3.87 13.87
N LEU A 51 1.81 -3.75 14.01
CA LEU A 51 2.49 -2.59 14.58
C LEU A 51 3.09 -1.67 13.51
N SER A 52 2.96 -2.02 12.23
CA SER A 52 3.49 -1.24 11.12
C SER A 52 2.69 0.04 10.86
N GLN A 53 3.37 1.03 10.27
CA GLN A 53 2.73 2.23 9.72
C GLN A 53 2.09 1.94 8.36
N LEU A 54 1.12 2.78 7.94
CA LEU A 54 0.58 2.72 6.59
C LEU A 54 1.65 3.14 5.58
N LEU A 55 2.14 2.16 4.82
CA LEU A 55 3.11 2.37 3.77
C LEU A 55 2.41 2.74 2.45
N TRP A 56 2.55 4.00 2.05
CA TRP A 56 2.09 4.53 0.77
C TRP A 56 3.31 4.83 -0.11
N VAL A 57 3.26 4.40 -1.38
CA VAL A 57 4.43 4.46 -2.29
C VAL A 57 4.28 5.58 -3.33
N ASP A 58 3.06 5.98 -3.66
CA ASP A 58 2.81 6.86 -4.80
C ASP A 58 2.15 8.17 -4.37
N SER A 59 2.57 9.30 -4.92
CA SER A 59 1.91 10.61 -4.75
C SER A 59 0.44 10.61 -5.23
N ALA A 60 0.05 9.68 -6.10
CA ALA A 60 -1.35 9.45 -6.46
C ALA A 60 -2.20 8.91 -5.29
N SER A 61 -1.57 8.44 -4.21
CA SER A 61 -2.26 8.06 -2.97
C SER A 61 -2.56 9.25 -2.04
N GLU A 62 -1.85 10.38 -2.18
CA GLU A 62 -2.22 11.65 -1.52
C GLU A 62 -3.55 12.17 -2.08
N THR A 63 -3.77 12.05 -3.40
CA THR A 63 -5.09 12.25 -4.02
C THR A 63 -6.05 11.09 -3.77
N GLY A 64 -5.53 9.89 -3.50
CA GLY A 64 -6.29 8.70 -3.10
C GLY A 64 -7.07 8.88 -1.80
N GLU A 65 -6.47 9.52 -0.79
CA GLU A 65 -7.13 9.80 0.50
C GLU A 65 -8.41 10.63 0.33
N LEU A 66 -8.43 11.58 -0.62
CA LEU A 66 -9.63 12.37 -0.92
C LEU A 66 -10.81 11.51 -1.37
N PHE A 67 -10.57 10.44 -2.13
CA PHE A 67 -11.64 9.53 -2.59
C PHE A 67 -12.08 8.54 -1.51
N LEU A 68 -11.23 8.26 -0.51
CA LEU A 68 -11.57 7.39 0.61
C LEU A 68 -12.48 8.07 1.64
N ARG A 69 -12.56 9.41 1.62
CA ARG A 69 -13.29 10.21 2.61
C ARG A 69 -14.78 10.40 2.32
N SER A 70 -15.24 10.26 1.07
CA SER A 70 -16.63 10.56 0.69
C SER A 70 -17.32 9.45 -0.11
N SER A 71 -18.66 9.45 -0.10
CA SER A 71 -19.49 8.54 -0.90
C SER A 71 -19.40 8.84 -2.41
N GLU A 72 -19.26 10.12 -2.77
CA GLU A 72 -18.96 10.53 -4.15
C GLU A 72 -17.60 9.99 -4.58
N GLY A 73 -16.59 10.03 -3.70
CA GLY A 73 -15.28 9.45 -3.94
C GLY A 73 -15.37 7.97 -4.29
N LEU A 74 -16.16 7.20 -3.53
CA LEU A 74 -16.45 5.80 -3.83
C LEU A 74 -17.12 5.63 -5.21
N ALA A 75 -18.14 6.42 -5.52
CA ALA A 75 -18.81 6.35 -6.82
C ALA A 75 -17.84 6.63 -7.99
N ARG A 76 -16.91 7.56 -7.80
CA ARG A 76 -15.88 7.90 -8.78
C ARG A 76 -14.85 6.77 -8.96
N LEU A 77 -14.49 6.05 -7.89
CA LEU A 77 -13.62 4.86 -8.00
C LEU A 77 -14.25 3.78 -8.91
N TRP A 78 -15.58 3.63 -8.88
CA TRP A 78 -16.29 2.69 -9.74
C TRP A 78 -16.44 3.15 -11.19
N THR A 79 -16.69 4.44 -11.41
CA THR A 79 -17.19 4.96 -12.70
C THR A 79 -16.16 5.75 -13.50
N SER A 80 -15.20 6.40 -12.85
CA SER A 80 -14.32 7.37 -13.49
C SER A 80 -13.05 6.71 -14.03
N PRO A 81 -12.82 6.75 -15.36
CA PRO A 81 -11.59 6.23 -15.94
C PRO A 81 -10.40 7.12 -15.63
N GLY A 82 -9.26 6.50 -15.31
CA GLY A 82 -7.98 7.17 -15.13
C GLY A 82 -7.73 7.83 -13.78
N ILE A 83 -8.59 7.63 -12.76
CA ILE A 83 -8.32 8.08 -11.39
C ILE A 83 -7.22 7.21 -10.76
N ARG A 84 -7.38 5.89 -10.85
CA ARG A 84 -6.43 4.91 -10.35
C ARG A 84 -5.72 4.23 -11.52
N PRO A 85 -4.43 3.91 -11.37
CA PRO A 85 -3.64 3.17 -12.35
C PRO A 85 -4.20 1.78 -12.66
N ALA A 86 -4.62 1.04 -11.63
CA ALA A 86 -5.34 -0.22 -11.76
C ALA A 86 -6.84 -0.03 -11.48
N TYR A 87 -7.70 -0.59 -12.33
CA TYR A 87 -9.13 -0.65 -12.04
C TYR A 87 -9.44 -1.85 -11.15
N GLN A 88 -9.65 -1.61 -9.86
CA GLN A 88 -9.93 -2.65 -8.87
C GLN A 88 -11.03 -2.19 -7.90
N PRO A 89 -12.23 -1.85 -8.40
CA PRO A 89 -13.24 -1.14 -7.63
C PRO A 89 -13.66 -1.87 -6.35
N LEU A 90 -13.58 -3.21 -6.31
CA LEU A 90 -13.91 -3.96 -5.10
C LEU A 90 -12.83 -3.84 -4.02
N SER A 91 -11.55 -3.86 -4.41
CA SER A 91 -10.41 -3.61 -3.51
C SER A 91 -10.42 -2.16 -3.03
N ASP A 92 -10.74 -1.23 -3.92
CA ASP A 92 -10.89 0.19 -3.61
C ASP A 92 -12.05 0.42 -2.62
N SER A 93 -13.18 -0.30 -2.80
CA SER A 93 -14.32 -0.26 -1.88
C SER A 93 -13.97 -0.83 -0.50
N LEU A 94 -13.13 -1.88 -0.45
CA LEU A 94 -12.65 -2.43 0.81
C LEU A 94 -11.78 -1.41 1.57
N LEU A 95 -10.85 -0.74 0.86
CA LEU A 95 -10.04 0.32 1.44
C LEU A 95 -10.89 1.50 1.92
N TRP A 96 -11.91 1.90 1.14
CA TRP A 96 -12.86 2.93 1.54
C TRP A 96 -13.57 2.53 2.84
N LEU A 97 -14.09 1.31 2.93
CA LEU A 97 -14.78 0.83 4.14
C LEU A 97 -13.86 0.78 5.36
N GLN A 98 -12.61 0.35 5.18
CA GLN A 98 -11.59 0.37 6.24
C GLN A 98 -11.30 1.78 6.72
N TYR A 99 -11.11 2.72 5.78
CA TYR A 99 -10.88 4.12 6.11
C TYR A 99 -12.07 4.74 6.85
N GLN A 100 -13.31 4.44 6.46
CA GLN A 100 -14.50 4.91 7.17
C GLN A 100 -14.62 4.32 8.58
N SER A 101 -14.09 3.12 8.81
CA SER A 101 -14.18 2.41 10.10
C SER A 101 -13.05 2.78 11.06
N TRP A 102 -11.83 2.99 10.56
CA TRP A 102 -10.62 3.17 11.38
C TRP A 102 -9.84 4.47 11.08
N GLY A 103 -10.31 5.30 10.15
CA GLY A 103 -9.58 6.48 9.68
C GLY A 103 -8.22 6.09 9.09
N SER A 104 -7.19 6.86 9.43
CA SER A 104 -5.79 6.58 9.07
C SER A 104 -5.08 5.63 10.05
N HIS A 105 -5.80 5.00 11.00
CA HIS A 105 -5.18 4.12 11.97
C HIS A 105 -4.74 2.78 11.31
N PRO A 106 -3.45 2.40 11.33
CA PRO A 106 -2.94 1.27 10.53
C PRO A 106 -3.54 -0.09 10.88
N LEU A 107 -3.85 -0.32 12.17
CA LEU A 107 -4.26 -1.63 12.69
C LEU A 107 -5.43 -2.27 11.91
N GLY A 108 -6.44 -1.49 11.53
CA GLY A 108 -7.61 -2.01 10.81
C GLY A 108 -7.25 -2.60 9.45
N PHE A 109 -6.40 -1.90 8.69
CA PHE A 109 -5.95 -2.32 7.37
C PHE A 109 -5.13 -3.61 7.45
N HIS A 110 -4.18 -3.66 8.37
CA HIS A 110 -3.31 -4.82 8.58
C HIS A 110 -4.07 -6.04 9.10
N LEU A 111 -5.04 -5.84 10.01
CA LEU A 111 -5.89 -6.93 10.52
C LEU A 111 -6.68 -7.58 9.39
N VAL A 112 -7.29 -6.79 8.50
CA VAL A 112 -8.03 -7.33 7.36
C VAL A 112 -7.12 -8.10 6.41
N SER A 113 -5.93 -7.55 6.09
CA SER A 113 -4.94 -8.27 5.27
C SER A 113 -4.55 -9.62 5.88
N LEU A 114 -4.34 -9.65 7.20
CA LEU A 114 -3.95 -10.85 7.92
C LEU A 114 -5.06 -11.91 7.95
N VAL A 115 -6.32 -11.48 8.18
CA VAL A 115 -7.49 -12.36 8.13
C VAL A 115 -7.68 -12.94 6.72
N LEU A 116 -7.57 -12.12 5.68
CA LEU A 116 -7.70 -12.57 4.29
C LEU A 116 -6.56 -13.52 3.92
N HIS A 117 -5.33 -13.29 4.39
CA HIS A 117 -4.21 -14.18 4.16
C HIS A 117 -4.39 -15.55 4.85
N ALA A 118 -4.82 -15.55 6.12
CA ALA A 118 -5.15 -16.78 6.84
C ALA A 118 -6.30 -17.56 6.18
N LEU A 119 -7.33 -16.85 5.68
CA LEU A 119 -8.43 -17.45 4.92
C LEU A 119 -7.93 -18.07 3.61
N ASN A 120 -7.02 -17.40 2.90
CA ASN A 120 -6.38 -17.96 1.71
C ASN A 120 -5.61 -19.25 2.01
N ALA A 121 -4.86 -19.30 3.12
CA ALA A 121 -4.17 -20.51 3.55
C ALA A 121 -5.15 -21.67 3.82
N LEU A 122 -6.27 -21.39 4.49
CA LEU A 122 -7.33 -22.38 4.71
C LEU A 122 -7.96 -22.88 3.40
N LEU A 123 -8.26 -21.97 2.47
CA LEU A 123 -8.81 -22.32 1.16
C LEU A 123 -7.82 -23.20 0.37
N VAL A 124 -6.53 -22.85 0.37
CA VAL A 124 -5.47 -23.67 -0.25
C VAL A 124 -5.46 -25.08 0.36
N TRP A 125 -5.54 -25.20 1.68
CA TRP A 125 -5.57 -26.50 2.35
C TRP A 125 -6.79 -27.32 1.93
N ILE A 126 -7.99 -26.72 1.91
CA ILE A 126 -9.24 -27.37 1.51
C ILE A 126 -9.16 -27.83 0.05
N ILE A 127 -8.67 -26.98 -0.85
CA ILE A 127 -8.48 -27.30 -2.27
C ILE A 127 -7.46 -28.44 -2.43
N CYS A 128 -6.34 -28.41 -1.70
CA CYS A 128 -5.35 -29.47 -1.75
C CYS A 128 -5.92 -30.82 -1.30
N ARG A 129 -6.69 -30.87 -0.20
CA ARG A 129 -7.38 -32.10 0.23
C ARG A 129 -8.30 -32.62 -0.85
N ARG A 130 -9.04 -31.73 -1.48
CA ARG A 130 -10.01 -32.08 -2.52
C ARG A 130 -9.38 -32.60 -3.81
N LEU A 131 -8.23 -32.04 -4.17
CA LEU A 131 -7.40 -32.53 -5.28
C LEU A 131 -6.57 -33.76 -4.90
N SER A 132 -6.64 -34.20 -3.63
CA SER A 132 -5.85 -35.30 -3.08
C SER A 132 -4.35 -35.08 -3.24
N ILE A 133 -3.90 -33.83 -3.08
CA ILE A 133 -2.47 -33.49 -3.08
C ILE A 133 -1.85 -34.02 -1.79
N PRO A 134 -0.83 -34.89 -1.86
CA PRO A 134 -0.13 -35.38 -0.67
C PRO A 134 0.42 -34.21 0.14
N GLY A 135 0.18 -34.22 1.45
CA GLY A 135 0.68 -33.16 2.34
C GLY A 135 -0.02 -31.81 2.19
N GLY A 136 -1.27 -31.78 1.74
CA GLY A 136 -2.00 -30.52 1.51
C GLY A 136 -1.99 -29.51 2.66
N TRP A 137 -1.92 -29.95 3.92
CA TRP A 137 -1.76 -29.03 5.07
C TRP A 137 -0.38 -28.36 5.08
N LEU A 138 0.69 -29.13 4.80
CA LEU A 138 2.04 -28.58 4.67
C LEU A 138 2.13 -27.65 3.46
N VAL A 139 1.50 -27.98 2.32
CA VAL A 139 1.42 -27.08 1.15
C VAL A 139 0.82 -25.73 1.53
N ALA A 140 -0.31 -25.73 2.24
CA ALA A 140 -0.95 -24.50 2.71
C ALA A 140 -0.10 -23.73 3.71
N THR A 141 0.58 -24.44 4.62
CA THR A 141 1.47 -23.83 5.62
C THR A 141 2.69 -23.19 4.96
N LEU A 142 3.37 -23.89 4.05
CA LEU A 142 4.52 -23.33 3.32
C LEU A 142 4.10 -22.18 2.39
N PHE A 143 2.92 -22.25 1.78
CA PHE A 143 2.36 -21.13 1.02
C PHE A 143 2.17 -19.89 1.88
N ALA A 144 1.63 -20.06 3.09
CA ALA A 144 1.34 -18.96 4.00
C ALA A 144 2.61 -18.39 4.66
N LEU A 145 3.58 -19.26 4.97
CA LEU A 145 4.81 -18.87 5.65
C LEU A 145 5.96 -18.51 4.72
N HIS A 146 5.76 -18.53 3.41
CA HIS A 146 6.85 -18.18 2.51
C HIS A 146 7.18 -16.68 2.65
N PRO A 147 8.46 -16.29 2.82
CA PRO A 147 8.84 -14.90 3.11
C PRO A 147 8.37 -13.89 2.04
N THR A 148 8.28 -14.32 0.79
CA THR A 148 7.74 -13.51 -0.32
C THR A 148 6.27 -13.10 -0.15
N GLN A 149 5.51 -13.70 0.78
CA GLN A 149 4.14 -13.25 1.05
C GLN A 149 4.12 -11.99 1.93
N ALA A 150 5.22 -11.67 2.61
CA ALA A 150 5.28 -10.53 3.53
C ALA A 150 4.91 -9.21 2.87
N GLN A 151 5.36 -8.96 1.63
CA GLN A 151 4.97 -7.76 0.89
C GLN A 151 3.44 -7.64 0.75
N ALA A 152 2.76 -8.72 0.34
CA ALA A 152 1.32 -8.68 0.13
C ALA A 152 0.55 -8.46 1.43
N VAL A 153 1.03 -9.05 2.54
CA VAL A 153 0.39 -8.98 3.86
C VAL A 153 0.62 -7.62 4.54
N ALA A 154 1.84 -7.10 4.44
CA ALA A 154 2.24 -5.88 5.14
C ALA A 154 1.91 -4.60 4.39
N TRP A 155 1.94 -4.61 3.06
CA TRP A 155 1.64 -3.43 2.26
C TRP A 155 0.15 -3.32 1.97
N VAL A 156 -0.44 -2.16 2.24
CA VAL A 156 -1.87 -1.86 2.01
C VAL A 156 -2.25 -2.03 0.54
N GLY A 157 -1.37 -1.63 -0.39
CA GLY A 157 -1.59 -1.86 -1.82
C GLY A 157 -1.58 -3.34 -2.22
N GLY A 158 -0.94 -4.20 -1.41
CA GLY A 158 -0.92 -5.65 -1.59
C GLY A 158 -2.25 -6.32 -1.27
N GLN A 159 -3.12 -5.66 -0.49
CA GLN A 159 -4.40 -6.20 -0.05
C GLN A 159 -5.33 -6.56 -1.21
N GLY A 160 -5.26 -5.82 -2.33
CA GLY A 160 -6.04 -6.13 -3.53
C GLY A 160 -5.70 -7.51 -4.12
N ALA A 161 -4.42 -7.90 -4.10
CA ALA A 161 -3.99 -9.24 -4.54
C ALA A 161 -4.48 -10.34 -3.58
N ILE A 162 -4.47 -10.09 -2.27
CA ILE A 162 -4.96 -11.04 -1.27
C ILE A 162 -6.47 -11.23 -1.41
N LEU A 163 -7.24 -10.15 -1.52
CA LEU A 163 -8.70 -10.18 -1.67
C LEU A 163 -9.10 -10.89 -2.98
N ALA A 164 -8.46 -10.54 -4.09
CA ALA A 164 -8.70 -11.18 -5.38
C ALA A 164 -8.41 -12.69 -5.31
N THR A 165 -7.34 -13.08 -4.60
CA THR A 165 -7.03 -14.49 -4.38
C THR A 165 -8.09 -15.21 -3.54
N THR A 166 -8.65 -14.56 -2.52
CA THR A 166 -9.73 -15.12 -1.71
C THR A 166 -10.95 -15.47 -2.56
N PHE A 167 -11.38 -14.54 -3.42
CA PHE A 167 -12.49 -14.79 -4.34
C PHE A 167 -12.14 -15.84 -5.40
N LEU A 168 -10.92 -15.82 -5.94
CA LEU A 168 -10.46 -16.79 -6.93
C LEU A 168 -10.41 -18.21 -6.36
N LEU A 169 -9.81 -18.42 -5.19
CA LEU A 169 -9.74 -19.73 -4.54
C LEU A 169 -11.13 -20.23 -4.13
N SER A 170 -12.00 -19.34 -3.66
CA SER A 170 -13.39 -19.68 -3.36
C SER A 170 -14.16 -20.09 -4.62
N SER A 171 -13.99 -19.34 -5.72
CA SER A 171 -14.55 -19.69 -7.04
C SER A 171 -14.05 -21.06 -7.50
N LEU A 172 -12.74 -21.31 -7.39
CA LEU A 172 -12.12 -22.59 -7.74
C LEU A 172 -12.72 -23.73 -6.92
N LEU A 173 -12.85 -23.55 -5.60
CA LEU A 173 -13.43 -24.57 -4.71
C LEU A 173 -14.88 -24.89 -5.11
N MET A 174 -15.71 -23.87 -5.37
CA MET A 174 -17.10 -24.06 -5.78
C MET A 174 -17.20 -24.70 -7.16
N TYR A 175 -16.33 -24.33 -8.10
CA TYR A 175 -16.28 -24.99 -9.41
C TYR A 175 -15.87 -26.45 -9.29
N LEU A 176 -14.91 -26.79 -8.44
CA LEU A 176 -14.56 -28.19 -8.14
C LEU A 176 -15.74 -28.95 -7.51
N ARG A 177 -16.66 -28.28 -6.77
CA ARG A 177 -17.92 -28.89 -6.27
C ARG A 177 -18.84 -29.19 -7.44
N PHE A 178 -19.04 -28.23 -8.31
CA PHE A 178 -19.83 -28.38 -9.51
C PHE A 178 -19.29 -29.50 -10.43
N ALA A 179 -17.97 -29.60 -10.60
CA ALA A 179 -17.31 -30.62 -11.41
C ALA A 179 -17.26 -32.02 -10.75
N ARG A 180 -17.82 -32.17 -9.53
CA ARG A 180 -17.80 -33.40 -8.70
C ARG A 180 -16.39 -33.98 -8.47
N ILE A 181 -15.39 -33.11 -8.36
CA ILE A 181 -14.04 -33.54 -7.99
C ILE A 181 -14.01 -33.68 -6.46
N ALA A 182 -14.13 -34.91 -5.96
CA ALA A 182 -14.04 -35.23 -4.54
C ALA A 182 -12.61 -35.65 -4.13
N PRO A 183 -12.26 -35.56 -2.83
CA PRO A 183 -11.07 -36.24 -2.32
C PRO A 183 -11.15 -37.74 -2.63
N ALA A 184 -10.03 -38.38 -2.96
CA ALA A 184 -9.94 -39.84 -2.82
C ALA A 184 -10.17 -40.16 -1.34
N GLU A 185 -11.16 -40.99 -1.02
CA GLU A 185 -11.34 -41.51 0.33
C GLU A 185 -10.10 -42.33 0.70
N ASP A 186 -9.53 -42.09 1.89
CA ASP A 186 -8.50 -42.96 2.47
C ASP A 186 -9.16 -44.34 2.72
N ASP A 187 -8.64 -45.37 2.07
CA ASP A 187 -9.07 -46.77 2.05
C ASP A 187 -9.96 -47.23 3.23
N THR A 188 -11.23 -47.54 2.94
CA THR A 188 -11.88 -48.71 3.56
C THR A 188 -11.79 -49.86 2.56
N PRO A 189 -11.05 -50.94 2.84
CA PRO A 189 -11.25 -52.19 2.15
C PRO A 189 -12.56 -52.77 2.70
N ASP A 190 -13.70 -52.27 2.22
CA ASP A 190 -14.95 -52.98 2.43
C ASP A 190 -15.10 -53.94 1.26
N ASP A 191 -14.77 -55.19 1.59
CA ASP A 191 -14.76 -56.35 0.72
C ASP A 191 -16.21 -56.72 0.41
N THR A 192 -16.91 -55.94 -0.41
CA THR A 192 -18.07 -56.37 -1.19
C THR A 192 -18.44 -55.29 -2.22
N THR A 193 -18.34 -55.66 -3.50
CA THR A 193 -18.76 -54.95 -4.73
C THR A 193 -17.65 -54.29 -5.53
N ASP A 194 -17.11 -55.11 -6.44
CA ASP A 194 -16.18 -54.81 -7.52
C ASP A 194 -16.82 -53.95 -8.65
N ASP A 195 -17.74 -53.02 -8.33
CA ASP A 195 -18.56 -52.29 -9.32
C ASP A 195 -18.54 -50.74 -9.18
N PHE A 196 -17.88 -50.19 -8.16
CA PHE A 196 -17.83 -48.72 -7.96
C PHE A 196 -16.65 -47.99 -8.63
N ARG A 197 -15.92 -48.64 -9.53
CA ARG A 197 -14.82 -48.01 -10.30
C ARG A 197 -15.21 -47.62 -11.74
N SER A 198 -16.47 -47.81 -12.16
CA SER A 198 -16.88 -47.67 -13.57
C SER A 198 -18.15 -46.87 -13.87
N GLU A 199 -18.75 -46.14 -12.93
CA GLU A 199 -19.79 -45.18 -13.33
C GLU A 199 -19.19 -43.88 -13.88
N HIS A 200 -19.53 -43.63 -15.14
CA HIS A 200 -19.16 -42.49 -15.96
C HIS A 200 -19.60 -41.15 -15.32
N PHE A 201 -18.82 -40.58 -14.40
CA PHE A 201 -18.94 -39.16 -14.02
C PHE A 201 -18.37 -38.25 -15.13
N SER A 202 -18.91 -38.35 -16.34
CA SER A 202 -18.45 -37.58 -17.51
C SER A 202 -19.07 -36.18 -17.62
N SER A 203 -19.93 -35.76 -16.68
CA SER A 203 -20.64 -34.46 -16.73
C SER A 203 -20.47 -33.65 -15.45
N CYS A 204 -20.36 -32.33 -15.60
CA CYS A 204 -20.35 -31.38 -14.49
C CYS A 204 -21.79 -31.17 -13.98
N ASP A 205 -22.25 -32.04 -13.07
CA ASP A 205 -23.64 -32.05 -12.57
C ASP A 205 -23.72 -31.86 -11.05
N GLY A 206 -22.72 -31.24 -10.42
CA GLY A 206 -22.66 -30.97 -8.97
C GLY A 206 -23.64 -29.89 -8.48
N GLY A 207 -24.72 -29.63 -9.23
CA GLY A 207 -25.78 -28.68 -8.90
C GLY A 207 -25.54 -27.26 -9.45
N PRO A 208 -26.59 -26.60 -9.97
CA PRO A 208 -26.48 -25.28 -10.59
C PRO A 208 -26.07 -24.18 -9.60
N LEU A 209 -26.39 -24.33 -8.31
CA LEU A 209 -26.01 -23.36 -7.28
C LEU A 209 -24.49 -23.25 -7.12
N ASN A 210 -23.77 -24.38 -7.09
CA ASN A 210 -22.31 -24.38 -7.00
C ASN A 210 -21.67 -23.69 -8.20
N TYR A 211 -22.23 -23.89 -9.39
CA TYR A 211 -21.78 -23.22 -10.61
C TYR A 211 -22.03 -21.71 -10.58
N LEU A 212 -23.25 -21.29 -10.21
CA LEU A 212 -23.61 -19.87 -10.12
C LEU A 212 -22.73 -19.15 -9.09
N VAL A 213 -22.56 -19.73 -7.90
CA VAL A 213 -21.68 -19.16 -6.87
C VAL A 213 -20.23 -19.09 -7.37
N ALA A 214 -19.73 -20.13 -8.05
CA ALA A 214 -18.38 -20.11 -8.63
C ALA A 214 -18.22 -18.96 -9.66
N LEU A 215 -19.20 -18.78 -10.54
CA LEU A 215 -19.19 -17.74 -11.57
C LEU A 215 -19.29 -16.33 -10.96
N THR A 216 -20.14 -16.14 -9.95
CA THR A 216 -20.26 -14.88 -9.22
C THR A 216 -18.96 -14.53 -8.48
N LEU A 217 -18.37 -15.49 -7.76
CA LEU A 217 -17.09 -15.30 -7.07
C LEU A 217 -15.96 -14.99 -8.06
N PHE A 218 -15.97 -15.58 -9.25
CA PHE A 218 -15.02 -15.24 -10.31
C PHE A 218 -15.21 -13.79 -10.81
N GLY A 219 -16.45 -13.33 -10.99
CA GLY A 219 -16.73 -11.93 -11.29
C GLY A 219 -16.22 -10.98 -10.21
N LEU A 220 -16.41 -11.32 -8.92
CA LEU A 220 -15.85 -10.56 -7.80
C LEU A 220 -14.31 -10.59 -7.80
N ALA A 221 -13.69 -11.71 -8.15
CA ALA A 221 -12.23 -11.81 -8.28
C ALA A 221 -11.69 -10.87 -9.36
N LEU A 222 -12.37 -10.75 -10.51
CA LEU A 222 -12.02 -9.82 -11.59
C LEU A 222 -12.14 -8.35 -11.14
N LEU A 223 -13.16 -8.02 -10.34
CA LEU A 223 -13.36 -6.67 -9.80
C LEU A 223 -12.40 -6.32 -8.64
N ALA A 224 -11.87 -7.33 -7.93
CA ALA A 224 -10.86 -7.15 -6.90
C ALA A 224 -9.44 -7.07 -7.48
N GLY A 225 -9.14 -7.85 -8.53
CA GLY A 225 -7.81 -7.93 -9.11
C GLY A 225 -7.85 -8.30 -10.59
N SER A 226 -7.31 -7.40 -11.41
CA SER A 226 -7.29 -7.53 -12.87
C SER A 226 -6.55 -8.75 -13.38
N TRP A 227 -5.61 -9.33 -12.62
CA TRP A 227 -4.81 -10.49 -13.03
C TRP A 227 -5.58 -11.82 -12.99
N THR A 228 -6.77 -11.86 -12.38
CA THR A 228 -7.52 -13.10 -12.12
C THR A 228 -8.14 -13.74 -13.37
N TRP A 229 -8.08 -13.09 -14.54
CA TRP A 229 -8.59 -13.62 -15.81
C TRP A 229 -7.96 -14.97 -16.24
N ILE A 230 -6.83 -15.34 -15.64
CA ILE A 230 -6.14 -16.62 -15.85
C ILE A 230 -6.89 -17.84 -15.27
N THR A 231 -7.85 -17.62 -14.37
CA THR A 231 -8.56 -18.68 -13.63
C THR A 231 -9.12 -19.81 -14.51
N PRO A 232 -9.87 -19.55 -15.61
CA PRO A 232 -10.35 -20.60 -16.49
C PRO A 232 -9.24 -21.48 -17.07
N LEU A 233 -8.05 -20.93 -17.33
CA LEU A 233 -6.92 -21.72 -17.83
C LEU A 233 -6.43 -22.72 -16.78
N VAL A 234 -6.34 -22.30 -15.51
CA VAL A 234 -6.00 -23.17 -14.38
C VAL A 234 -7.08 -24.25 -14.19
N LEU A 235 -8.36 -23.90 -14.31
CA LEU A 235 -9.47 -24.85 -14.25
C LEU A 235 -9.38 -25.94 -15.34
N ILE A 236 -9.05 -25.56 -16.58
CA ILE A 236 -8.84 -26.53 -17.67
C ILE A 236 -7.71 -27.50 -17.31
N LEU A 237 -6.60 -27.00 -16.78
CA LEU A 237 -5.46 -27.84 -16.36
C LEU A 237 -5.86 -28.81 -15.24
N LEU A 238 -6.63 -28.36 -14.24
CA LEU A 238 -7.10 -29.20 -13.14
C LEU A 238 -8.11 -30.26 -13.59
N LEU A 239 -9.02 -29.92 -14.51
CA LEU A 239 -9.93 -30.90 -15.13
C LEU A 239 -9.15 -31.94 -15.94
N TRP A 240 -8.15 -31.50 -16.72
CA TRP A 240 -7.29 -32.42 -17.46
C TRP A 240 -6.47 -33.34 -16.54
N TRP A 241 -6.10 -32.86 -15.36
CA TRP A 241 -5.43 -33.70 -14.36
C TRP A 241 -6.37 -34.77 -13.79
N ARG A 242 -7.58 -34.37 -13.36
CA ARG A 242 -8.48 -35.24 -12.61
C ARG A 242 -9.36 -36.13 -13.49
N ARG A 243 -9.55 -35.78 -14.75
CA ARG A 243 -10.33 -36.58 -15.71
C ARG A 243 -9.43 -37.38 -16.64
N THR A 244 -9.85 -38.60 -16.99
CA THR A 244 -9.14 -39.45 -17.96
C THR A 244 -9.09 -38.80 -19.35
N LYS A 245 -10.21 -38.21 -19.79
CA LYS A 245 -10.37 -37.39 -20.99
C LYS A 245 -11.20 -36.13 -20.69
N VAL A 246 -10.82 -35.01 -21.27
CA VAL A 246 -11.60 -33.75 -21.20
C VAL A 246 -12.59 -33.75 -22.35
N THR A 247 -13.88 -33.63 -22.05
CA THR A 247 -14.96 -33.65 -23.03
C THR A 247 -15.52 -32.26 -23.31
N ARG A 248 -16.38 -32.12 -24.34
CA ARG A 248 -17.11 -30.87 -24.56
C ARG A 248 -18.04 -30.51 -23.39
N ALA A 249 -18.53 -31.50 -22.62
CA ALA A 249 -19.37 -31.26 -21.45
C ALA A 249 -18.58 -30.59 -20.31
N ASP A 250 -17.25 -30.79 -20.28
CA ASP A 250 -16.35 -30.17 -19.29
C ASP A 250 -15.98 -28.74 -19.67
N LEU A 251 -15.81 -28.49 -20.97
CA LEU A 251 -15.40 -27.19 -21.49
C LEU A 251 -16.56 -26.20 -21.62
N LYS A 252 -17.78 -26.67 -21.92
CA LYS A 252 -18.97 -25.80 -22.08
C LYS A 252 -19.22 -24.91 -20.86
N PRO A 253 -19.22 -25.43 -19.60
CA PRO A 253 -19.38 -24.58 -18.42
C PRO A 253 -18.23 -23.59 -18.17
N LEU A 254 -17.06 -23.80 -18.79
CA LEU A 254 -15.95 -22.84 -18.69
C LEU A 254 -16.06 -21.70 -19.71
N LEU A 255 -16.95 -21.79 -20.70
CA LEU A 255 -17.10 -20.75 -21.72
C LEU A 255 -17.47 -19.38 -21.11
N PRO A 256 -18.41 -19.26 -20.15
CA PRO A 256 -18.67 -17.98 -19.49
C PRO A 256 -17.47 -17.45 -18.70
N PHE A 257 -16.70 -18.32 -18.06
CA PHE A 257 -15.47 -17.91 -17.36
C PHE A 257 -14.42 -17.37 -18.34
N LEU A 258 -14.22 -18.04 -19.48
CA LEU A 258 -13.29 -17.62 -20.53
C LEU A 258 -13.72 -16.28 -21.14
N LEU A 259 -15.00 -16.11 -21.46
CA LEU A 259 -15.52 -14.87 -22.05
C LEU A 259 -15.40 -13.69 -21.07
N LEU A 260 -15.79 -13.89 -19.81
CA LEU A 260 -15.67 -12.85 -18.78
C LEU A 260 -14.21 -12.51 -18.49
N GLY A 261 -13.33 -13.53 -18.38
CA GLY A 261 -11.90 -13.32 -18.18
C GLY A 261 -11.25 -12.56 -19.33
N LEU A 262 -11.55 -12.93 -20.59
CA LEU A 262 -11.03 -12.24 -21.76
C LEU A 262 -11.56 -10.80 -21.85
N ALA A 263 -12.86 -10.59 -21.63
CA ALA A 263 -13.46 -9.26 -21.62
C ALA A 263 -12.82 -8.36 -20.56
N ALA A 264 -12.61 -8.87 -19.34
CA ALA A 264 -11.91 -8.15 -18.28
C ALA A 264 -10.46 -7.87 -18.66
N CYS A 265 -9.72 -8.83 -19.20
CA CYS A 265 -8.34 -8.63 -19.66
C CYS A 265 -8.23 -7.49 -20.68
N VAL A 266 -9.09 -7.48 -21.70
CA VAL A 266 -9.14 -6.42 -22.72
C VAL A 266 -9.53 -5.07 -22.10
N PHE A 267 -10.53 -5.07 -21.22
CA PHE A 267 -10.98 -3.85 -20.54
C PHE A 267 -9.88 -3.23 -19.65
N HIS A 268 -9.16 -4.04 -18.88
CA HIS A 268 -8.05 -3.58 -18.06
C HIS A 268 -6.88 -3.08 -18.91
N ALA A 269 -6.56 -3.75 -20.01
CA ALA A 269 -5.52 -3.31 -20.95
C ALA A 269 -5.87 -1.94 -21.56
N TRP A 270 -7.11 -1.75 -22.01
CA TRP A 270 -7.58 -0.47 -22.52
C TRP A 270 -7.50 0.65 -21.47
N ARG A 271 -7.90 0.39 -20.22
CA ARG A 271 -7.79 1.37 -19.13
C ARG A 271 -6.35 1.72 -18.76
N ALA A 272 -5.47 0.72 -18.73
CA ALA A 272 -4.06 0.94 -18.45
C ALA A 272 -3.42 1.84 -19.52
N GLU A 273 -3.77 1.64 -20.79
CA GLU A 273 -3.33 2.50 -21.89
C GLU A 273 -3.83 3.94 -21.75
N LEU A 274 -5.10 4.11 -21.39
CA LEU A 274 -5.69 5.44 -21.17
C LEU A 274 -5.04 6.17 -19.98
N TYR A 275 -4.67 5.44 -18.93
CA TYR A 275 -3.95 6.02 -17.79
C TYR A 275 -2.53 6.41 -18.20
N ALA A 276 -1.79 5.51 -18.86
CA ALA A 276 -0.43 5.76 -19.32
C ALA A 276 -0.34 6.96 -20.28
N SER A 277 -1.27 7.08 -21.22
CA SER A 277 -1.31 8.20 -22.17
C SER A 277 -1.57 9.54 -21.48
N ARG A 278 -2.42 9.56 -20.44
CA ARG A 278 -2.66 10.76 -19.63
C ARG A 278 -1.46 11.18 -18.80
N GLN A 279 -0.60 10.23 -18.42
CA GLN A 279 0.60 10.46 -17.61
C GLN A 279 1.87 10.64 -18.46
N GLY A 280 1.77 10.65 -19.79
CA GLY A 280 2.93 10.79 -20.67
C GLY A 280 3.93 9.63 -20.59
N ILE A 281 3.52 8.46 -20.07
CA ILE A 281 4.41 7.31 -19.87
C ILE A 281 4.64 6.62 -21.23
N ALA A 282 5.88 6.64 -21.73
CA ALA A 282 6.27 6.03 -22.99
C ALA A 282 6.05 4.50 -23.01
N ALA A 283 5.91 3.93 -24.21
CA ALA A 283 5.69 2.51 -24.41
C ALA A 283 7.03 1.75 -24.48
N ASP A 284 7.50 1.24 -23.34
CA ASP A 284 8.89 0.81 -23.19
C ASP A 284 9.20 -0.66 -23.55
N LEU A 285 8.20 -1.49 -23.93
CA LEU A 285 8.42 -2.92 -24.16
C LEU A 285 7.96 -3.38 -25.54
N THR A 286 8.91 -3.84 -26.36
CA THR A 286 8.67 -4.54 -27.62
C THR A 286 8.06 -5.93 -27.39
N ALA A 287 7.67 -6.61 -28.47
CA ALA A 287 7.20 -7.99 -28.38
C ALA A 287 8.31 -8.95 -27.89
N ILE A 288 9.57 -8.69 -28.26
CA ILE A 288 10.72 -9.51 -27.85
C ILE A 288 10.98 -9.31 -26.36
N ASP A 289 10.95 -8.07 -25.88
CA ASP A 289 11.19 -7.76 -24.46
C ASP A 289 10.17 -8.46 -23.56
N ARG A 290 8.90 -8.56 -24.00
CA ARG A 290 7.85 -9.29 -23.26
C ARG A 290 8.13 -10.79 -23.17
N ILE A 291 8.65 -11.39 -24.24
CA ILE A 291 9.03 -12.81 -24.24
C ILE A 291 10.22 -13.05 -23.32
N LEU A 292 11.25 -12.18 -23.39
CA LEU A 292 12.41 -12.23 -22.52
C LEU A 292 12.03 -12.02 -21.06
N LEU A 293 11.20 -11.02 -20.79
CA LEU A 293 10.66 -10.72 -19.47
C LEU A 293 9.92 -11.92 -18.89
N TRP A 294 8.99 -12.51 -19.64
CA TRP A 294 8.24 -13.68 -19.17
C TRP A 294 9.16 -14.87 -18.88
N GLY A 295 10.09 -15.18 -19.79
CA GLY A 295 11.06 -16.26 -19.61
C GLY A 295 11.93 -16.04 -18.37
N ARG A 296 12.47 -14.84 -18.20
CA ARG A 296 13.33 -14.49 -17.05
C ARG A 296 12.53 -14.45 -15.74
N SER A 297 11.30 -13.95 -15.75
CA SER A 297 10.38 -13.94 -14.60
C SER A 297 10.05 -15.34 -14.09
N PHE A 298 9.85 -16.31 -15.01
CA PHE A 298 9.62 -17.71 -14.62
C PHE A 298 10.75 -18.25 -13.73
N TRP A 299 11.99 -18.03 -14.14
CA TRP A 299 13.17 -18.49 -13.40
C TRP A 299 13.45 -17.66 -12.16
N PHE A 300 13.23 -16.35 -12.22
CA PHE A 300 13.35 -15.45 -11.08
C PHE A 300 12.44 -15.89 -9.92
N TYR A 301 11.15 -16.10 -10.18
CA TYR A 301 10.21 -16.51 -9.14
C TYR A 301 10.44 -17.94 -8.66
N LEU A 302 10.96 -18.83 -9.51
CA LEU A 302 11.35 -20.18 -9.09
C LEU A 302 12.59 -20.14 -8.19
N ALA A 303 13.57 -19.30 -8.49
CA ALA A 303 14.76 -19.09 -7.67
C ALA A 303 14.39 -18.48 -6.31
N GLN A 304 13.54 -17.45 -6.31
CA GLN A 304 13.04 -16.82 -5.07
C GLN A 304 12.25 -17.78 -4.17
N LEU A 305 11.60 -18.78 -4.75
CA LEU A 305 10.93 -19.82 -3.98
C LEU A 305 11.92 -20.84 -3.37
N ALA A 306 13.01 -21.12 -4.06
CA ALA A 306 14.04 -22.06 -3.59
C ALA A 306 14.97 -21.42 -2.56
N VAL A 307 15.34 -20.16 -2.79
CA VAL A 307 16.25 -19.37 -1.95
C VAL A 307 15.64 -17.97 -1.82
N PRO A 308 14.85 -17.72 -0.75
CA PRO A 308 14.26 -16.40 -0.51
C PRO A 308 15.29 -15.46 0.10
N SER A 309 16.29 -15.05 -0.69
CA SER A 309 17.28 -14.04 -0.33
C SER A 309 17.01 -12.72 -1.06
N ASP A 310 17.40 -11.62 -0.43
CA ASP A 310 17.33 -10.27 -1.03
C ASP A 310 15.92 -9.92 -1.52
N LEU A 311 14.92 -10.23 -0.69
CA LEU A 311 13.53 -9.88 -0.96
C LEU A 311 13.34 -8.37 -0.83
N LEU A 312 13.04 -7.75 -1.96
CA LEU A 312 12.92 -6.31 -2.07
C LEU A 312 11.48 -5.88 -2.25
N PHE A 313 11.17 -4.73 -1.66
CA PHE A 313 9.90 -4.09 -1.89
C PHE A 313 9.73 -3.69 -3.36
N VAL A 314 10.76 -3.03 -3.92
CA VAL A 314 10.89 -2.67 -5.33
C VAL A 314 12.23 -3.18 -5.82
N TYR A 315 12.22 -4.00 -6.86
CA TYR A 315 13.43 -4.51 -7.49
C TYR A 315 13.96 -3.54 -8.54
N SER A 316 15.25 -3.62 -8.86
CA SER A 316 15.81 -2.90 -10.00
C SER A 316 15.10 -3.30 -11.29
N ARG A 317 14.77 -2.30 -12.10
CA ARG A 317 14.11 -2.50 -13.38
C ARG A 317 15.10 -3.18 -14.34
N TRP A 318 14.69 -4.29 -14.96
CA TRP A 318 15.55 -5.02 -15.89
C TRP A 318 15.69 -4.28 -17.22
N GLU A 319 16.92 -4.14 -17.71
CA GLU A 319 17.19 -3.60 -19.03
C GLU A 319 17.27 -4.72 -20.07
N PHE A 320 16.56 -4.52 -21.19
CA PHE A 320 16.53 -5.46 -22.32
C PHE A 320 17.39 -4.91 -23.47
N ASP A 321 18.71 -4.82 -23.22
CA ASP A 321 19.67 -4.59 -24.29
C ASP A 321 19.77 -5.86 -25.17
N PRO A 322 19.71 -5.76 -26.52
CA PRO A 322 19.94 -6.91 -27.40
C PRO A 322 21.36 -7.48 -27.37
N SER A 323 22.35 -6.74 -26.86
CA SER A 323 23.76 -7.14 -26.79
C SER A 323 24.02 -8.44 -25.98
N PRO A 324 23.54 -8.59 -24.74
CA PRO A 324 23.75 -9.81 -23.93
C PRO A 324 22.96 -11.03 -24.44
N TRP A 325 23.65 -11.94 -25.13
CA TRP A 325 23.07 -13.18 -25.69
C TRP A 325 22.42 -14.12 -24.63
N TRP A 326 22.88 -14.09 -23.38
CA TRP A 326 22.40 -14.99 -22.33
C TRP A 326 20.92 -14.76 -21.98
N GLN A 327 20.39 -13.55 -22.21
CA GLN A 327 18.97 -13.23 -21.96
C GLN A 327 18.04 -14.12 -22.79
N TYR A 328 18.47 -14.47 -24.01
CA TYR A 328 17.70 -15.29 -24.94
C TYR A 328 17.64 -16.78 -24.54
N LEU A 329 18.41 -17.21 -23.52
CA LEU A 329 18.36 -18.59 -23.02
C LEU A 329 17.13 -18.86 -22.14
N PHE A 330 16.59 -17.85 -21.46
CA PHE A 330 15.52 -18.07 -20.48
C PHE A 330 14.22 -18.63 -21.11
N PRO A 331 13.65 -18.05 -22.17
CA PRO A 331 12.41 -18.57 -22.74
C PRO A 331 12.53 -20.01 -23.30
N PRO A 332 13.58 -20.36 -24.09
CA PRO A 332 13.81 -21.74 -24.51
C PRO A 332 13.98 -22.70 -23.33
N ALA A 333 14.65 -22.30 -22.25
CA ALA A 333 14.79 -23.14 -21.05
C ALA A 333 13.42 -23.46 -20.42
N VAL A 334 12.48 -22.51 -20.40
CA VAL A 334 11.11 -22.77 -19.92
C VAL A 334 10.43 -23.82 -20.81
N ILE A 335 10.52 -23.67 -22.14
CA ILE A 335 9.95 -24.62 -23.09
C ILE A 335 10.55 -26.03 -22.91
N ILE A 336 11.87 -26.14 -22.79
CA ILE A 336 12.57 -27.41 -22.55
C ILE A 336 12.08 -28.05 -21.25
N THR A 337 11.93 -27.27 -20.19
CA THR A 337 11.41 -27.75 -18.90
C THR A 337 9.99 -28.28 -19.02
N VAL A 338 9.11 -27.53 -19.69
CA VAL A 338 7.73 -27.97 -19.95
C VAL A 338 7.71 -29.25 -20.78
N VAL A 339 8.52 -29.36 -21.84
CA VAL A 339 8.61 -30.57 -22.68
C VAL A 339 9.17 -31.77 -21.89
N ALA A 340 10.17 -31.56 -21.03
CA ALA A 340 10.74 -32.60 -20.19
C ALA A 340 9.70 -33.14 -19.18
N VAL A 341 9.04 -32.25 -18.45
CA VAL A 341 7.99 -32.62 -17.49
C VAL A 341 6.79 -33.22 -18.21
N TRP A 342 6.44 -32.72 -19.40
CA TRP A 342 5.43 -33.31 -20.28
C TRP A 342 5.79 -34.76 -20.61
N ARG A 343 7.00 -35.07 -21.06
CA ARG A 343 7.40 -36.46 -21.31
C ARG A 343 7.36 -37.31 -20.04
N TRP A 344 7.79 -36.76 -18.91
CA TRP A 344 7.80 -37.45 -17.62
C TRP A 344 6.40 -37.79 -17.09
N ARG A 345 5.35 -37.15 -17.63
CA ARG A 345 3.94 -37.44 -17.30
C ARG A 345 3.55 -38.90 -17.50
N LEU A 346 4.24 -39.59 -18.42
CA LEU A 346 3.99 -41.00 -18.71
C LEU A 346 4.43 -41.92 -17.55
N VAL A 347 5.34 -41.45 -16.69
CA VAL A 347 5.88 -42.22 -15.56
C VAL A 347 5.22 -41.82 -14.24
N VAL A 348 5.03 -40.52 -14.00
CA VAL A 348 4.62 -39.99 -12.67
C VAL A 348 3.16 -39.50 -12.66
N GLY A 349 2.49 -39.48 -13.83
CA GLY A 349 1.15 -38.94 -14.03
C GLY A 349 1.14 -37.46 -14.39
N ARG A 350 -0.06 -36.90 -14.59
CA ARG A 350 -0.26 -35.52 -15.09
C ARG A 350 -0.01 -34.42 -14.05
N GLY A 351 0.07 -34.77 -12.76
CA GLY A 351 0.19 -33.80 -11.65
C GLY A 351 1.37 -32.84 -11.77
N PRO A 352 2.63 -33.32 -11.96
CA PRO A 352 3.79 -32.44 -12.12
C PRO A 352 3.68 -31.46 -13.29
N VAL A 353 3.12 -31.91 -14.42
CA VAL A 353 2.87 -31.05 -15.59
C VAL A 353 1.90 -29.94 -15.22
N VAL A 354 0.80 -30.28 -14.53
CA VAL A 354 -0.23 -29.31 -14.12
C VAL A 354 0.32 -28.30 -13.14
N ALA A 355 1.22 -28.71 -12.23
CA ALA A 355 1.90 -27.79 -11.32
C ALA A 355 2.78 -26.78 -12.07
N VAL A 356 3.60 -27.23 -13.02
CA VAL A 356 4.49 -26.37 -13.82
C VAL A 356 3.71 -25.46 -14.77
N LEU A 357 2.68 -25.99 -15.45
CA LEU A 357 1.84 -25.20 -16.34
C LEU A 357 1.00 -24.18 -15.57
N SER A 358 0.46 -24.54 -14.40
CA SER A 358 -0.24 -23.59 -13.53
C SER A 358 0.68 -22.46 -13.08
N PHE A 359 1.93 -22.76 -12.74
CA PHE A 359 2.94 -21.74 -12.42
C PHE A 359 3.17 -20.79 -13.59
N ALA A 360 3.42 -21.33 -14.79
CA ALA A 360 3.64 -20.54 -16.01
C ALA A 360 2.44 -19.64 -16.36
N VAL A 361 1.22 -20.19 -16.26
CA VAL A 361 -0.03 -19.47 -16.51
C VAL A 361 -0.25 -18.36 -15.48
N CYS A 362 0.00 -18.62 -14.20
CA CYS A 362 -0.12 -17.62 -13.14
C CYS A 362 0.89 -16.47 -13.25
N LEU A 363 1.97 -16.65 -14.02
CA LEU A 363 2.95 -15.60 -14.30
C LEU A 363 2.66 -14.81 -15.58
N LEU A 364 1.66 -15.18 -16.39
CA LEU A 364 1.29 -14.40 -17.59
C LEU A 364 1.03 -12.91 -17.31
N PRO A 365 0.40 -12.51 -16.19
CA PRO A 365 0.26 -11.08 -15.86
C PRO A 365 1.61 -10.35 -15.73
N THR A 366 2.67 -11.04 -15.27
CA THR A 366 4.03 -10.50 -15.12
C THR A 366 4.82 -10.46 -16.43
N ALA A 367 4.31 -11.06 -17.51
CA ALA A 367 4.91 -11.00 -18.84
C ALA A 367 4.84 -9.61 -19.48
N GLY A 368 4.10 -8.67 -18.87
CA GLY A 368 3.80 -7.39 -19.48
C GLY A 368 2.80 -7.48 -20.63
N LEU A 369 2.00 -8.54 -20.74
CA LEU A 369 0.90 -8.59 -21.73
C LEU A 369 -0.11 -7.46 -21.52
N VAL A 370 -0.38 -7.13 -20.26
CA VAL A 370 -1.20 -5.99 -19.85
C VAL A 370 -0.31 -5.07 -19.03
N ARG A 371 -0.21 -3.79 -19.43
CA ARG A 371 0.55 -2.80 -18.65
C ARG A 371 -0.10 -2.67 -17.27
N HIS A 372 0.73 -2.65 -16.24
CA HIS A 372 0.31 -2.31 -14.89
C HIS A 372 1.28 -1.27 -14.31
N GLU A 373 0.80 -0.42 -13.42
CA GLU A 373 1.55 0.69 -12.82
C GLU A 373 2.92 0.29 -12.31
N TRP A 374 2.99 -0.86 -11.63
CA TRP A 374 4.22 -1.33 -11.03
C TRP A 374 5.38 -1.44 -12.04
N MET A 375 5.10 -1.64 -13.33
CA MET A 375 6.12 -1.68 -14.40
C MET A 375 6.88 -0.37 -14.59
N ARG A 376 6.37 0.75 -14.06
CA ARG A 376 7.13 2.01 -13.96
C ARG A 376 8.36 1.85 -13.07
N TYR A 377 8.22 1.09 -11.98
CA TYR A 377 9.25 0.91 -10.96
C TYR A 377 10.04 -0.38 -11.16
N ALA A 378 9.34 -1.50 -11.38
CA ALA A 378 9.95 -2.82 -11.54
C ALA A 378 9.06 -3.75 -12.37
N TYR A 379 9.66 -4.67 -13.12
CA TYR A 379 8.90 -5.70 -13.85
C TYR A 379 8.54 -6.92 -12.99
N VAL A 380 9.24 -7.09 -11.87
CA VAL A 380 9.03 -8.17 -10.91
C VAL A 380 8.78 -7.59 -9.52
N GLY A 381 8.07 -8.35 -8.68
CA GLY A 381 7.72 -7.96 -7.33
C GLY A 381 7.12 -9.13 -6.58
N ASP A 382 7.37 -9.23 -5.28
CA ASP A 382 7.00 -10.42 -4.51
C ASP A 382 5.49 -10.64 -4.47
N HIS A 383 4.74 -9.54 -4.37
CA HIS A 383 3.28 -9.54 -4.40
C HIS A 383 2.69 -10.01 -5.75
N LEU A 384 3.40 -9.87 -6.87
CA LEU A 384 2.90 -10.25 -8.21
C LEU A 384 2.80 -11.77 -8.39
N ALA A 385 3.63 -12.53 -7.70
CA ALA A 385 3.62 -13.99 -7.76
C ALA A 385 2.86 -14.66 -6.60
N TYR A 386 2.05 -13.91 -5.84
CA TYR A 386 1.34 -14.39 -4.64
C TYR A 386 0.71 -15.79 -4.84
N LEU A 387 -0.12 -15.96 -5.89
CA LEU A 387 -0.77 -17.24 -6.21
C LEU A 387 0.14 -18.23 -6.97
N ALA A 388 1.05 -17.74 -7.82
CA ALA A 388 1.82 -18.57 -8.75
C ALA A 388 2.61 -19.68 -8.04
N ARG A 389 3.12 -19.38 -6.84
CA ARG A 389 3.96 -20.27 -6.02
C ARG A 389 3.30 -21.59 -5.62
N LEU A 390 1.96 -21.68 -5.64
CA LEU A 390 1.24 -22.88 -5.22
C LEU A 390 1.62 -24.14 -6.00
N GLY A 391 1.81 -24.04 -7.31
CA GLY A 391 2.17 -25.18 -8.15
C GLY A 391 3.51 -25.79 -7.74
N PRO A 392 4.61 -25.01 -7.73
CA PRO A 392 5.91 -25.50 -7.31
C PRO A 392 5.96 -25.96 -5.84
N ILE A 393 5.29 -25.27 -4.91
CA ILE A 393 5.20 -25.71 -3.50
C ILE A 393 4.50 -27.07 -3.41
N ALA A 394 3.37 -27.25 -4.10
CA ALA A 394 2.65 -28.53 -4.11
C ALA A 394 3.50 -29.66 -4.71
N LEU A 395 4.25 -29.37 -5.78
CA LEU A 395 5.15 -30.33 -6.41
C LEU A 395 6.31 -30.73 -5.46
N LEU A 396 6.92 -29.76 -4.79
CA LEU A 396 7.98 -29.98 -3.81
C LEU A 396 7.49 -30.87 -2.66
N VAL A 397 6.37 -30.51 -2.02
CA VAL A 397 5.82 -31.27 -0.88
C VAL A 397 5.42 -32.68 -1.31
N ALA A 398 4.73 -32.83 -2.44
CA ALA A 398 4.34 -34.15 -2.93
C ALA A 398 5.58 -35.01 -3.28
N GLY A 399 6.63 -34.41 -3.84
CA GLY A 399 7.90 -35.05 -4.10
C GLY A 399 8.60 -35.53 -2.83
N LEU A 400 8.70 -34.67 -1.81
CA LEU A 400 9.29 -35.00 -0.51
C LEU A 400 8.53 -36.15 0.17
N ILE A 401 7.19 -36.12 0.16
CA ILE A 401 6.38 -37.19 0.73
C ILE A 401 6.64 -38.51 0.03
N ARG A 402 6.64 -38.54 -1.31
CA ARG A 402 6.94 -39.76 -2.09
C ARG A 402 8.37 -40.28 -1.88
N LEU A 403 9.35 -39.40 -1.67
CA LEU A 403 10.72 -39.82 -1.35
C LEU A 403 10.79 -40.47 0.04
N THR A 404 10.05 -39.94 1.01
CA THR A 404 9.96 -40.54 2.35
C THR A 404 9.20 -41.88 2.38
N ASP A 405 8.24 -42.09 1.48
CA ASP A 405 7.50 -43.36 1.37
C ASP A 405 8.38 -44.54 0.93
N ARG A 406 9.57 -44.29 0.38
CA ARG A 406 10.51 -45.36 -0.03
C ARG A 406 11.27 -45.99 1.14
N ALA A 407 11.22 -45.43 2.35
CA ALA A 407 11.86 -46.02 3.52
C ALA A 407 10.98 -47.15 4.10
N THR A 408 11.59 -48.23 4.58
CA THR A 408 10.88 -49.46 5.02
C THR A 408 10.18 -49.30 6.37
N ASP A 409 10.78 -48.59 7.32
CA ASP A 409 10.27 -48.43 8.69
C ASP A 409 9.25 -47.28 8.83
N GLU A 410 8.05 -47.60 9.34
CA GLU A 410 6.95 -46.65 9.51
C GLU A 410 7.22 -45.57 10.56
N ASP A 411 7.85 -45.92 11.68
CA ASP A 411 8.15 -44.97 12.75
C ASP A 411 9.20 -43.98 12.28
N PHE A 412 10.21 -44.48 11.57
CA PHE A 412 11.21 -43.63 10.93
C PHE A 412 10.62 -42.71 9.85
N ARG A 413 9.66 -43.20 9.04
CA ARG A 413 8.92 -42.35 8.07
C ARG A 413 8.17 -41.22 8.77
N ARG A 414 7.41 -41.52 9.83
CA ARG A 414 6.65 -40.53 10.61
C ARG A 414 7.59 -39.52 11.26
N PHE A 415 8.68 -39.97 11.88
CA PHE A 415 9.70 -39.11 12.47
C PHE A 415 10.28 -38.13 11.44
N ARG A 416 10.76 -38.64 10.29
CA ARG A 416 11.35 -37.79 9.23
C ARG A 416 10.38 -36.76 8.68
N ARG A 417 9.10 -37.13 8.51
CA ARG A 417 8.05 -36.21 8.05
C ARG A 417 7.76 -35.11 9.07
N SER A 418 7.64 -35.48 10.33
CA SER A 418 7.36 -34.52 11.41
C SER A 418 8.53 -33.56 11.62
N VAL A 419 9.76 -34.08 11.72
CA VAL A 419 10.96 -33.24 11.91
C VAL A 419 11.25 -32.39 10.69
N GLY A 420 11.21 -32.97 9.48
CA GLY A 420 11.43 -32.21 8.25
C GLY A 420 10.35 -31.14 8.01
N GLY A 421 9.09 -31.47 8.29
CA GLY A 421 7.99 -30.51 8.24
C GLY A 421 8.15 -29.38 9.25
N ALA A 422 8.47 -29.70 10.51
CA ALA A 422 8.70 -28.70 11.54
C ALA A 422 9.89 -27.79 11.19
N LEU A 423 11.00 -28.35 10.71
CA LEU A 423 12.17 -27.56 10.29
C LEU A 423 11.83 -26.60 9.15
N LEU A 424 11.09 -27.05 8.13
CA LEU A 424 10.66 -26.19 7.02
C LEU A 424 9.74 -25.06 7.50
N ILE A 425 8.76 -25.39 8.37
CA ILE A 425 7.81 -24.43 8.93
C ILE A 425 8.53 -23.38 9.77
N THR A 426 9.44 -23.80 10.67
CA THR A 426 10.18 -22.88 11.53
C THR A 426 11.16 -22.02 10.72
N THR A 427 11.84 -22.60 9.73
CA THR A 427 12.80 -21.85 8.89
C THR A 427 12.10 -20.79 8.05
N LEU A 428 11.07 -21.18 7.28
CA LEU A 428 10.32 -20.22 6.47
C LEU A 428 9.55 -19.22 7.34
N GLY A 429 8.94 -19.68 8.44
CA GLY A 429 8.26 -18.81 9.40
C GLY A 429 9.20 -17.76 10.01
N THR A 430 10.44 -18.12 10.32
CA THR A 430 11.45 -17.17 10.81
C THR A 430 11.82 -16.15 9.72
N PHE A 431 12.09 -16.60 8.50
CA PHE A 431 12.38 -15.69 7.39
C PHE A 431 11.19 -14.78 7.06
N ALA A 432 9.95 -15.27 7.11
CA ALA A 432 8.76 -14.48 6.87
C ALA A 432 8.52 -13.46 8.00
N PHE A 433 8.78 -13.83 9.25
CA PHE A 433 8.72 -12.91 10.39
C PHE A 433 9.75 -11.79 10.26
N LEU A 434 11.00 -12.11 9.90
CA LEU A 434 12.05 -11.12 9.67
C LEU A 434 11.71 -10.23 8.46
N GLN A 435 11.23 -10.82 7.37
CA GLN A 435 10.80 -10.04 6.20
C GLN A 435 9.61 -9.14 6.52
N ALA A 436 8.66 -9.57 7.36
CA ALA A 436 7.55 -8.72 7.78
C ALA A 436 8.02 -7.47 8.55
N GLN A 437 9.12 -7.56 9.30
CA GLN A 437 9.68 -6.42 10.04
C GLN A 437 10.26 -5.32 9.13
N THR A 438 10.67 -5.65 7.89
CA THR A 438 11.17 -4.63 6.95
C THR A 438 10.08 -3.64 6.54
N TYR A 439 8.80 -3.95 6.82
CA TYR A 439 7.64 -3.12 6.55
C TYR A 439 7.15 -2.34 7.78
N ALA A 440 7.96 -2.19 8.83
CA ALA A 440 7.57 -1.47 10.04
C ALA A 440 7.21 0.00 9.77
N ASP A 441 8.04 0.69 8.98
CA ASP A 441 7.88 2.10 8.62
C ASP A 441 8.62 2.39 7.31
N ALA A 442 8.38 3.57 6.74
CA ALA A 442 8.95 3.96 5.46
C ALA A 442 10.49 4.03 5.49
N GLU A 443 11.09 4.52 6.58
CA GLU A 443 12.55 4.60 6.68
C GLU A 443 13.17 3.20 6.70
N THR A 444 12.63 2.29 7.53
CA THR A 444 13.09 0.89 7.61
C THR A 444 12.98 0.19 6.25
N LEU A 445 11.86 0.37 5.54
CA LEU A 445 11.60 -0.23 4.23
C LEU A 445 12.63 0.22 3.19
N TRP A 446 12.81 1.54 3.02
CA TRP A 446 13.68 2.06 1.96
C TRP A 446 15.16 1.87 2.27
N ARG A 447 15.56 1.84 3.55
CA ARG A 447 16.92 1.45 3.94
C ARG A 447 17.21 0.00 3.64
N HIS A 448 16.24 -0.91 3.81
CA HIS A 448 16.37 -2.31 3.42
C HIS A 448 16.58 -2.45 1.90
N VAL A 449 15.84 -1.69 1.09
CA VAL A 449 16.04 -1.67 -0.37
C VAL A 449 17.44 -1.18 -0.73
N LEU A 450 17.88 -0.05 -0.17
CA LEU A 450 19.20 0.52 -0.44
C LEU A 450 20.37 -0.34 0.05
N ALA A 451 20.14 -1.23 1.03
CA ALA A 451 21.17 -2.17 1.47
C ALA A 451 21.51 -3.22 0.39
N SER A 452 20.55 -3.56 -0.48
CA SER A 452 20.75 -4.52 -1.57
C SER A 452 20.97 -3.83 -2.92
N ASP A 453 20.32 -2.69 -3.15
CA ASP A 453 20.44 -1.88 -4.36
C ASP A 453 20.68 -0.39 -4.00
N PRO A 454 21.94 0.00 -3.72
CA PRO A 454 22.29 1.38 -3.40
C PRO A 454 21.95 2.40 -4.50
N SER A 455 21.89 1.94 -5.76
CA SER A 455 21.59 2.74 -6.94
C SER A 455 20.09 2.95 -7.19
N SER A 456 19.21 2.36 -6.38
CA SER A 456 17.77 2.48 -6.56
C SER A 456 17.30 3.93 -6.47
N THR A 457 16.91 4.52 -7.61
CA THR A 457 16.39 5.89 -7.68
C THR A 457 15.09 6.02 -6.90
N VAL A 458 14.22 5.00 -6.99
CA VAL A 458 12.95 4.93 -6.24
C VAL A 458 13.21 4.98 -4.73
N ALA A 459 14.11 4.14 -4.21
CA ALA A 459 14.38 4.10 -2.77
C ALA A 459 15.03 5.40 -2.27
N ASN A 460 15.99 5.97 -3.00
CA ASN A 460 16.60 7.25 -2.64
C ASN A 460 15.57 8.38 -2.60
N ARG A 461 14.66 8.45 -3.58
CA ARG A 461 13.58 9.45 -3.62
C ARG A 461 12.61 9.32 -2.46
N GLN A 462 12.12 8.10 -2.21
CA GLN A 462 11.12 7.87 -1.18
C GLN A 462 11.69 8.05 0.23
N LEU A 463 12.95 7.67 0.45
CA LEU A 463 13.65 7.94 1.69
C LEU A 463 13.92 9.44 1.88
N ALA A 464 14.28 10.17 0.82
CA ALA A 464 14.43 11.62 0.89
C ALA A 464 13.11 12.33 1.25
N LYS A 465 11.98 11.92 0.65
CA LYS A 465 10.64 12.42 1.03
C LYS A 465 10.32 12.12 2.50
N THR A 466 10.66 10.92 2.97
CA THR A 466 10.49 10.52 4.37
C THR A 466 11.29 11.44 5.31
N TYR A 467 12.54 11.73 4.98
CA TYR A 467 13.38 12.64 5.76
C TYR A 467 12.91 14.10 5.69
N MET A 468 12.42 14.55 4.53
CA MET A 468 11.81 15.87 4.37
C MET A 468 10.59 16.04 5.28
N ALA A 469 9.70 15.04 5.34
CA ALA A 469 8.54 15.05 6.24
C ALA A 469 8.94 15.06 7.73
N GLN A 470 10.11 14.52 8.07
CA GLN A 470 10.68 14.55 9.42
C GLN A 470 11.48 15.84 9.71
N GLY A 471 11.64 16.75 8.74
CA GLY A 471 12.47 17.96 8.87
C GLY A 471 13.97 17.70 8.83
N ARG A 472 14.41 16.51 8.42
CA ARG A 472 15.83 16.09 8.32
C ARG A 472 16.35 16.36 6.90
N THR A 473 16.41 17.63 6.51
CA THR A 473 16.76 18.07 5.14
C THR A 473 18.17 17.63 4.73
N ASP A 474 19.12 17.60 5.67
CA ASP A 474 20.51 17.21 5.45
C ASP A 474 20.66 15.73 5.00
N LEU A 475 19.79 14.86 5.51
CA LEU A 475 19.76 13.45 5.13
C LEU A 475 19.06 13.26 3.78
N ALA A 476 17.96 13.98 3.55
CA ALA A 476 17.30 13.99 2.25
C ALA A 476 18.28 14.42 1.14
N ALA A 477 19.08 15.46 1.41
CA ALA A 477 20.05 15.97 0.46
C ALA A 477 21.15 14.97 0.11
N ARG A 478 21.64 14.21 1.10
CA ARG A 478 22.65 13.17 0.87
C ARG A 478 22.17 12.08 -0.10
N HIS A 479 20.93 11.62 0.05
CA HIS A 479 20.36 10.59 -0.82
C HIS A 479 20.13 11.10 -2.25
N LEU A 480 19.56 12.29 -2.41
CA LEU A 480 19.26 12.83 -3.73
C LEU A 480 20.51 13.29 -4.48
N ARG A 481 21.52 13.83 -3.79
CA ARG A 481 22.75 14.30 -4.43
C ARG A 481 23.46 13.18 -5.21
N SER A 482 23.62 12.00 -4.60
CA SER A 482 24.24 10.85 -5.29
C SER A 482 23.35 10.36 -6.42
N ALA A 483 22.06 10.20 -6.15
CA ALA A 483 21.13 9.66 -7.14
C ALA A 483 21.02 10.53 -8.40
N VAL A 484 20.98 11.87 -8.25
CA VAL A 484 20.97 12.83 -9.38
C VAL A 484 22.30 12.81 -10.13
N ALA A 485 23.43 12.65 -9.44
CA ALA A 485 24.73 12.55 -10.11
C ALA A 485 24.81 11.32 -11.02
N ASP A 486 24.21 10.20 -10.59
CA ASP A 486 24.16 8.95 -11.37
C ASP A 486 23.09 8.99 -12.47
N ASN A 487 22.00 9.73 -12.27
CA ASN A 487 20.85 9.80 -13.19
C ASN A 487 20.41 11.26 -13.44
N PRO A 488 21.22 12.07 -14.13
CA PRO A 488 20.97 13.50 -14.30
C PRO A 488 19.75 13.82 -15.18
N ASP A 489 19.27 12.84 -15.96
CA ASP A 489 18.15 12.99 -16.89
C ASP A 489 16.81 12.51 -16.30
N ASP A 490 16.79 11.97 -15.07
CA ASP A 490 15.55 11.63 -14.36
C ASP A 490 14.90 12.91 -13.81
N VAL A 491 13.96 13.46 -14.59
CA VAL A 491 13.22 14.71 -14.28
C VAL A 491 12.65 14.69 -12.86
N ASP A 492 12.03 13.58 -12.51
CA ASP A 492 11.31 13.35 -11.27
C ASP A 492 12.26 13.43 -10.05
N LEU A 493 13.45 12.86 -10.21
CA LEU A 493 14.55 12.88 -9.26
C LEU A 493 15.18 14.27 -9.12
N VAL A 494 15.43 14.95 -10.26
CA VAL A 494 15.96 16.33 -10.28
C VAL A 494 14.99 17.31 -9.63
N VAL A 495 13.68 17.16 -9.86
CA VAL A 495 12.64 17.98 -9.21
C VAL A 495 12.58 17.73 -7.71
N ASP A 496 12.67 16.47 -7.26
CA ASP A 496 12.77 16.15 -5.83
C ASP A 496 14.02 16.77 -5.21
N TRP A 497 15.15 16.77 -5.94
CA TRP A 497 16.39 17.41 -5.47
C TRP A 497 16.26 18.92 -5.36
N GLY A 498 15.66 19.57 -6.37
CA GLY A 498 15.34 21.01 -6.33
C GLY A 498 14.47 21.38 -5.13
N ALA A 499 13.48 20.54 -4.77
CA ALA A 499 12.64 20.75 -3.60
C ALA A 499 13.43 20.65 -2.27
N VAL A 500 14.39 19.72 -2.18
CA VAL A 500 15.27 19.62 -0.99
C VAL A 500 16.19 20.84 -0.89
N LEU A 501 16.81 21.26 -1.99
CA LEU A 501 17.65 22.46 -2.04
C LEU A 501 16.87 23.73 -1.66
N GLU A 502 15.61 23.83 -2.10
CA GLU A 502 14.72 24.93 -1.68
C GLU A 502 14.49 24.93 -0.16
N ALA A 503 14.29 23.75 0.44
CA ALA A 503 14.08 23.61 1.87
C ALA A 503 15.36 23.86 2.69
N GLU A 504 16.53 23.52 2.17
CA GLU A 504 17.84 23.88 2.75
C GLU A 504 18.13 25.39 2.63
N GLY A 505 17.45 26.11 1.74
CA GLY A 505 17.65 27.54 1.50
C GLY A 505 18.73 27.85 0.46
N THR A 506 19.29 26.84 -0.22
CA THR A 506 20.24 27.00 -1.32
C THR A 506 19.51 27.30 -2.63
N LEU A 507 18.86 28.47 -2.67
CA LEU A 507 17.90 28.84 -3.71
C LEU A 507 18.50 28.90 -5.13
N ASP A 508 19.76 29.32 -5.26
CA ASP A 508 20.43 29.45 -6.57
C ASP A 508 20.68 28.10 -7.22
N GLU A 509 21.14 27.12 -6.44
CA GLU A 509 21.33 25.75 -6.94
C GLU A 509 19.98 25.09 -7.20
N ALA A 510 18.98 25.31 -6.33
CA ALA A 510 17.63 24.80 -6.53
C ALA A 510 17.05 25.27 -7.88
N GLU A 511 17.15 26.56 -8.17
CA GLU A 511 16.70 27.13 -9.44
C GLU A 511 17.42 26.51 -10.65
N LYS A 512 18.75 26.34 -10.58
CA LYS A 512 19.52 25.71 -11.65
C LYS A 512 19.04 24.30 -11.94
N GLN A 513 18.82 23.48 -10.91
CA GLN A 513 18.33 22.11 -11.04
C GLN A 513 16.91 22.09 -11.62
N LEU A 514 16.03 22.97 -11.18
CA LEU A 514 14.64 23.03 -11.67
C LEU A 514 14.54 23.54 -13.12
N LEU A 515 15.40 24.47 -13.52
CA LEU A 515 15.51 24.89 -14.93
C LEU A 515 16.02 23.75 -15.82
N TRP A 516 16.94 22.92 -15.30
CA TRP A 516 17.35 21.69 -15.99
C TRP A 516 16.20 20.69 -16.13
N ALA A 517 15.42 20.47 -15.07
CA ALA A 517 14.23 19.62 -15.14
C ALA A 517 13.22 20.12 -16.19
N ILE A 518 13.01 21.43 -16.32
CA ILE A 518 12.13 22.03 -17.35
C ILE A 518 12.72 21.87 -18.76
N HIS A 519 14.05 21.86 -18.91
CA HIS A 519 14.68 21.60 -20.19
C HIS A 519 14.38 20.17 -20.68
N LEU A 520 14.42 19.20 -19.76
CA LEU A 520 14.11 17.80 -20.02
C LEU A 520 12.62 17.56 -20.24
N ASP A 521 11.76 18.18 -19.41
CA ASP A 521 10.31 18.11 -19.50
C ASP A 521 9.69 19.53 -19.41
N PRO A 522 9.42 20.17 -20.56
CA PRO A 522 8.84 21.51 -20.59
C PRO A 522 7.43 21.61 -20.01
N ALA A 523 6.74 20.48 -19.81
CA ALA A 523 5.38 20.43 -19.28
C ALA A 523 5.33 20.16 -17.76
N ASN A 524 6.48 20.10 -17.08
CA ASN A 524 6.56 19.77 -15.67
C ASN A 524 6.00 20.89 -14.76
N ASP A 525 4.73 20.76 -14.35
CA ASP A 525 4.04 21.74 -13.51
C ASP A 525 4.69 21.88 -12.13
N ARG A 526 5.17 20.77 -11.56
CA ARG A 526 5.84 20.76 -10.26
C ARG A 526 7.13 21.56 -10.25
N ALA A 527 7.94 21.47 -11.31
CA ALA A 527 9.17 22.27 -11.44
C ALA A 527 8.85 23.77 -11.50
N TYR A 528 7.86 24.18 -12.29
CA TYR A 528 7.40 25.57 -12.34
C TYR A 528 6.88 26.05 -10.97
N ARG A 529 6.12 25.22 -10.25
CA ARG A 529 5.64 25.56 -8.91
C ARG A 529 6.75 25.83 -7.91
N LEU A 530 7.80 25.01 -7.91
CA LEU A 530 8.96 25.20 -7.04
C LEU A 530 9.74 26.47 -7.42
N LEU A 531 9.90 26.76 -8.71
CA LEU A 531 10.49 28.03 -9.17
C LEU A 531 9.66 29.24 -8.77
N ALA A 532 8.33 29.14 -8.79
CA ALA A 532 7.45 30.18 -8.28
C ALA A 532 7.69 30.42 -6.78
N SER A 533 7.77 29.36 -5.99
CA SER A 533 8.06 29.44 -4.55
C SER A 533 9.43 30.07 -4.27
N ILE A 534 10.48 29.64 -4.98
CA ILE A 534 11.84 30.18 -4.87
C ILE A 534 11.86 31.68 -5.18
N ASN A 535 11.24 32.11 -6.27
CA ASN A 535 11.22 33.53 -6.65
C ASN A 535 10.35 34.37 -5.72
N ALA A 536 9.26 33.82 -5.19
CA ALA A 536 8.46 34.46 -4.15
C ALA A 536 9.28 34.67 -2.86
N LYS A 537 10.09 33.69 -2.43
CA LYS A 537 10.99 33.81 -1.27
C LYS A 537 12.06 34.88 -1.46
N ARG A 538 12.51 35.10 -2.70
CA ARG A 538 13.44 36.19 -3.05
C ARG A 538 12.77 37.57 -3.20
N GLY A 539 11.44 37.66 -3.05
CA GLY A 539 10.67 38.88 -3.26
C GLY A 539 10.52 39.30 -4.73
N LYS A 540 10.82 38.40 -5.68
CA LYS A 540 10.67 38.63 -7.11
C LYS A 540 9.26 38.25 -7.58
N ASP A 541 8.27 39.02 -7.13
CA ASP A 541 6.86 38.69 -7.30
C ASP A 541 6.42 38.59 -8.76
N THR A 542 7.01 39.37 -9.68
CA THR A 542 6.71 39.30 -11.11
C THR A 542 7.17 37.98 -11.74
N GLU A 543 8.37 37.53 -11.43
CA GLU A 543 8.90 36.23 -11.91
C GLU A 543 8.13 35.08 -11.28
N ALA A 544 7.80 35.18 -9.99
CA ALA A 544 6.99 34.20 -9.28
C ALA A 544 5.60 34.03 -9.92
N LEU A 545 4.90 35.12 -10.23
CA LEU A 545 3.59 35.08 -10.90
C LEU A 545 3.68 34.44 -12.28
N ARG A 546 4.72 34.72 -13.06
CA ARG A 546 4.93 34.06 -14.35
C ARG A 546 5.04 32.53 -14.20
N TYR A 547 5.77 32.06 -13.20
CA TYR A 547 5.90 30.62 -12.94
C TYR A 547 4.60 30.01 -12.38
N VAL A 548 3.82 30.75 -11.60
CA VAL A 548 2.46 30.35 -11.20
C VAL A 548 1.56 30.18 -12.43
N GLU A 549 1.57 31.14 -13.36
CA GLU A 549 0.79 31.05 -14.60
C GLU A 549 1.18 29.82 -15.44
N LEU A 550 2.47 29.53 -15.54
CA LEU A 550 2.97 28.32 -16.21
C LEU A 550 2.51 27.04 -15.49
N THR A 551 2.57 27.02 -14.15
CA THR A 551 2.05 25.89 -13.36
C THR A 551 0.58 25.65 -13.66
N LEU A 552 -0.24 26.70 -13.57
CA LEU A 552 -1.69 26.61 -13.78
C LEU A 552 -2.07 26.30 -15.23
N ARG A 553 -1.21 26.63 -16.20
CA ARG A 553 -1.39 26.24 -17.61
C ARG A 553 -1.36 24.72 -17.79
N TYR A 554 -0.46 24.03 -17.09
CA TYR A 554 -0.33 22.57 -17.17
C TYR A 554 -1.21 21.84 -16.14
N ASN A 555 -1.46 22.47 -14.99
CA ASN A 555 -2.27 21.93 -13.91
C ASN A 555 -3.17 23.01 -13.29
N LEU A 556 -4.36 23.18 -13.86
CA LEU A 556 -5.37 24.16 -13.42
C LEU A 556 -5.90 23.93 -11.99
N ARG A 557 -5.59 22.78 -11.38
CA ARG A 557 -6.09 22.39 -10.05
C ARG A 557 -4.97 22.31 -9.02
N ASP A 558 -3.80 22.91 -9.28
CA ASP A 558 -2.72 22.98 -8.30
C ASP A 558 -3.07 23.98 -7.18
N ALA A 559 -3.47 23.45 -6.03
CA ALA A 559 -3.84 24.23 -4.85
C ALA A 559 -2.68 25.11 -4.35
N THR A 560 -1.44 24.64 -4.45
CA THR A 560 -0.28 25.38 -3.96
C THR A 560 0.04 26.56 -4.89
N ALA A 561 -0.15 26.41 -6.20
CA ALA A 561 0.00 27.51 -7.16
C ALA A 561 -1.02 28.63 -6.90
N HIS A 562 -2.29 28.28 -6.65
CA HIS A 562 -3.31 29.23 -6.21
C HIS A 562 -2.93 29.91 -4.88
N GLY A 563 -2.45 29.13 -3.90
CA GLY A 563 -1.98 29.66 -2.62
C GLY A 563 -0.81 30.65 -2.77
N LEU A 564 0.18 30.34 -3.62
CA LEU A 564 1.30 31.23 -3.93
C LEU A 564 0.83 32.53 -4.61
N ARG A 565 -0.11 32.43 -5.56
CA ARG A 565 -0.71 33.59 -6.22
C ARG A 565 -1.42 34.51 -5.22
N GLY A 566 -2.23 33.92 -4.33
CA GLY A 566 -2.93 34.64 -3.28
C GLY A 566 -1.97 35.35 -2.32
N ALA A 567 -0.89 34.69 -1.91
CA ALA A 567 0.16 35.29 -1.07
C ALA A 567 0.86 36.47 -1.78
N ILE A 568 1.10 36.37 -3.09
CA ILE A 568 1.67 37.47 -3.89
C ILE A 568 0.69 38.65 -3.99
N TYR A 569 -0.59 38.41 -4.31
CA TYR A 569 -1.61 39.47 -4.36
C TYR A 569 -1.79 40.17 -3.01
N ARG A 570 -1.66 39.44 -1.91
CA ARG A 570 -1.65 40.03 -0.56
C ARG A 570 -0.51 41.03 -0.40
N ARG A 571 0.72 40.68 -0.79
CA ARG A 571 1.88 41.59 -0.75
C ARG A 571 1.70 42.81 -1.65
N GLN A 572 1.06 42.62 -2.80
CA GLN A 572 0.71 43.70 -3.74
C GLN A 572 -0.48 44.55 -3.28
N LYS A 573 -1.02 44.32 -2.08
CA LYS A 573 -2.17 45.04 -1.50
C LYS A 573 -3.44 44.94 -2.36
N GLN A 574 -3.66 43.77 -2.96
CA GLN A 574 -4.88 43.42 -3.69
C GLN A 574 -5.71 42.43 -2.84
N PRO A 575 -6.40 42.89 -1.79
CA PRO A 575 -6.97 42.00 -0.78
C PRO A 575 -8.07 41.08 -1.31
N GLN A 576 -8.92 41.56 -2.23
CA GLN A 576 -10.01 40.73 -2.77
C GLN A 576 -9.47 39.61 -3.65
N ALA A 577 -8.59 39.93 -4.60
CA ALA A 577 -7.95 38.93 -5.45
C ALA A 577 -7.15 37.89 -4.62
N ALA A 578 -6.49 38.33 -3.55
CA ALA A 578 -5.81 37.43 -2.63
C ALA A 578 -6.78 36.47 -1.93
N ILE A 579 -7.92 36.97 -1.43
CA ILE A 579 -8.94 36.13 -0.78
C ILE A 579 -9.51 35.11 -1.77
N ASP A 580 -9.84 35.53 -2.99
CA ASP A 580 -10.44 34.65 -4.00
C ASP A 580 -9.49 33.50 -4.36
N GLU A 581 -8.20 33.79 -4.54
CA GLU A 581 -7.17 32.78 -4.84
C GLU A 581 -6.90 31.85 -3.65
N LEU A 582 -6.84 32.38 -2.43
CA LEU A 582 -6.63 31.57 -1.23
C LEU A 582 -7.83 30.65 -0.94
N ASN A 583 -9.06 31.12 -1.20
CA ASN A 583 -10.24 30.28 -1.12
C ASN A 583 -10.23 29.19 -2.20
N ALA A 584 -9.88 29.52 -3.45
CA ALA A 584 -9.72 28.52 -4.51
C ALA A 584 -8.68 27.45 -4.14
N ALA A 585 -7.57 27.84 -3.52
CA ALA A 585 -6.58 26.90 -3.00
C ALA A 585 -7.18 25.96 -1.94
N LEU A 586 -7.98 26.48 -1.00
CA LEU A 586 -8.61 25.69 0.07
C LEU A 586 -9.81 24.85 -0.39
N GLU A 587 -10.47 25.23 -1.48
CA GLU A 587 -11.47 24.40 -2.15
C GLU A 587 -10.82 23.18 -2.82
N LEU A 588 -9.62 23.35 -3.37
CA LEU A 588 -8.85 22.27 -3.99
C LEU A 588 -8.17 21.37 -2.94
N ASP A 589 -7.59 21.97 -1.91
CA ASP A 589 -6.98 21.28 -0.78
C ASP A 589 -7.29 22.01 0.54
N ALA A 590 -8.30 21.52 1.25
CA ALA A 590 -8.69 22.04 2.55
C ALA A 590 -7.62 21.83 3.63
N THR A 591 -6.61 20.98 3.41
CA THR A 591 -5.53 20.74 4.38
C THR A 591 -4.30 21.61 4.15
N LEU A 592 -4.31 22.47 3.12
CA LEU A 592 -3.17 23.31 2.77
C LEU A 592 -2.90 24.40 3.83
N VAL A 593 -1.97 24.08 4.73
CA VAL A 593 -1.54 24.91 5.87
C VAL A 593 -1.11 26.31 5.44
N SER A 594 -0.32 26.42 4.37
CA SER A 594 0.22 27.70 3.88
C SER A 594 -0.89 28.65 3.43
N ALA A 595 -1.83 28.18 2.60
CA ALA A 595 -2.95 29.00 2.13
C ALA A 595 -3.87 29.41 3.29
N ARG A 596 -4.16 28.49 4.22
CA ARG A 596 -5.01 28.79 5.38
C ARG A 596 -4.37 29.82 6.31
N LEU A 597 -3.07 29.72 6.55
CA LEU A 597 -2.32 30.68 7.36
C LEU A 597 -2.28 32.07 6.70
N GLU A 598 -2.04 32.14 5.40
CA GLU A 598 -2.04 33.40 4.62
C GLU A 598 -3.44 34.05 4.61
N LEU A 599 -4.50 33.27 4.46
CA LEU A 599 -5.89 33.75 4.50
C LEU A 599 -6.25 34.28 5.88
N ALA A 600 -5.92 33.53 6.94
CA ALA A 600 -6.15 33.96 8.31
C ALA A 600 -5.46 35.30 8.62
N ASP A 601 -4.21 35.45 8.19
CA ASP A 601 -3.42 36.67 8.36
C ASP A 601 -4.03 37.86 7.61
N LEU A 602 -4.45 37.65 6.35
CA LEU A 602 -5.10 38.68 5.55
C LEU A 602 -6.43 39.13 6.17
N LEU A 603 -7.28 38.19 6.60
CA LEU A 603 -8.55 38.50 7.25
C LEU A 603 -8.35 39.27 8.56
N PHE A 604 -7.32 38.92 9.33
CA PHE A 604 -6.93 39.65 10.53
C PHE A 604 -6.54 41.10 10.22
N GLN A 605 -5.70 41.31 9.21
CA GLN A 605 -5.28 42.65 8.76
C GLN A 605 -6.46 43.51 8.29
N LEU A 606 -7.45 42.89 7.65
CA LEU A 606 -8.67 43.54 7.20
C LEU A 606 -9.71 43.77 8.31
N GLY A 607 -9.45 43.30 9.54
CA GLY A 607 -10.40 43.41 10.66
C GLY A 607 -11.57 42.42 10.60
N ARG A 608 -11.54 41.44 9.69
CA ARG A 608 -12.52 40.34 9.59
C ARG A 608 -12.20 39.26 10.63
N LEU A 609 -12.23 39.65 11.90
CA LEU A 609 -11.76 38.83 13.03
C LEU A 609 -12.49 37.49 13.19
N PRO A 610 -13.83 37.39 13.02
CA PRO A 610 -14.54 36.12 13.14
C PRO A 610 -14.09 35.08 12.10
N GLU A 611 -13.90 35.51 10.86
CA GLU A 611 -13.48 34.63 9.77
C GLU A 611 -12.02 34.20 9.94
N SER A 612 -11.15 35.11 10.39
CA SER A 612 -9.77 34.76 10.79
C SER A 612 -9.75 33.70 11.89
N ALA A 613 -10.66 33.80 12.88
CA ALA A 613 -10.77 32.84 13.97
C ALA A 613 -11.14 31.44 13.47
N GLU A 614 -12.08 31.35 12.52
CA GLU A 614 -12.48 30.10 11.90
C GLU A 614 -11.29 29.42 11.20
N GLN A 615 -10.54 30.18 10.39
CA GLN A 615 -9.38 29.65 9.68
C GLN A 615 -8.29 29.15 10.63
N LEU A 616 -8.01 29.87 11.72
CA LEU A 616 -6.99 29.46 12.70
C LEU A 616 -7.43 28.27 13.55
N GLN A 617 -8.73 28.17 13.89
CA GLN A 617 -9.25 26.99 14.59
C GLN A 617 -9.11 25.74 13.73
N GLU A 618 -9.44 25.85 12.45
CA GLU A 618 -9.30 24.75 11.50
C GLU A 618 -7.82 24.39 11.28
N LEU A 619 -6.93 25.38 11.21
CA LEU A 619 -5.50 25.16 11.09
C LEU A 619 -4.92 24.39 12.28
N VAL A 620 -5.32 24.73 13.51
CA VAL A 620 -4.92 24.01 14.74
C VAL A 620 -5.49 22.59 14.77
N ARG A 621 -6.64 22.35 14.14
CA ARG A 621 -7.21 21.00 13.99
C ARG A 621 -6.40 20.16 13.01
N ILE A 622 -6.00 20.74 11.89
CA ILE A 622 -5.23 20.07 10.82
C ILE A 622 -3.79 19.80 11.27
N ASP A 623 -3.12 20.79 11.85
CA ASP A 623 -1.75 20.69 12.35
C ASP A 623 -1.68 21.15 13.82
N PRO A 624 -1.87 20.22 14.78
CA PRO A 624 -1.84 20.52 16.20
C PRO A 624 -0.45 20.92 16.74
N ARG A 625 0.59 20.91 15.89
CA ARG A 625 1.96 21.31 16.24
C ARG A 625 2.41 22.54 15.46
N ASN A 626 1.49 23.24 14.79
CA ASN A 626 1.82 24.42 14.04
C ASN A 626 2.12 25.61 14.96
N PHE A 627 3.40 25.99 15.05
CA PHE A 627 3.82 27.11 15.88
C PHE A 627 3.16 28.44 15.45
N ASP A 628 3.14 28.72 14.14
CA ASP A 628 2.64 29.99 13.60
C ASP A 628 1.12 30.12 13.78
N ALA A 629 0.38 29.01 13.68
CA ALA A 629 -1.05 28.97 13.98
C ALA A 629 -1.33 29.36 15.44
N PHE A 630 -0.57 28.81 16.40
CA PHE A 630 -0.74 29.16 17.81
C PHE A 630 -0.37 30.62 18.10
N MET A 631 0.70 31.13 17.48
CA MET A 631 1.07 32.55 17.61
C MET A 631 -0.03 33.46 17.08
N LYS A 632 -0.49 33.24 15.84
CA LYS A 632 -1.55 34.05 15.22
C LYS A 632 -2.89 33.93 15.96
N ALA A 633 -3.25 32.73 16.43
CA ALA A 633 -4.45 32.53 17.24
C ALA A 633 -4.39 33.30 18.56
N GLY A 634 -3.22 33.29 19.22
CA GLY A 634 -2.99 34.07 20.43
C GLY A 634 -3.13 35.57 20.18
N ASP A 635 -2.54 36.08 19.10
CA ASP A 635 -2.61 37.51 18.73
C ASP A 635 -4.05 37.93 18.40
N LEU A 636 -4.79 37.10 17.64
CA LEU A 636 -6.19 37.32 17.32
C LEU A 636 -7.05 37.40 18.59
N LEU A 637 -6.89 36.45 19.50
CA LEU A 637 -7.61 36.42 20.78
C LEU A 637 -7.24 37.62 21.66
N GLY A 638 -5.98 38.05 21.64
CA GLY A 638 -5.54 39.29 22.28
C GLY A 638 -6.26 40.52 21.73
N ARG A 639 -6.43 40.63 20.40
CA ARG A 639 -7.23 41.72 19.80
C ARG A 639 -8.71 41.68 20.14
N LEU A 640 -9.24 40.48 20.41
CA LEU A 640 -10.61 40.26 20.90
C LEU A 640 -10.73 40.44 22.43
N ASN A 641 -9.64 40.80 23.12
CA ASN A 641 -9.55 40.90 24.58
C ASN A 641 -9.83 39.58 25.34
N ASP A 642 -9.76 38.43 24.69
CA ASP A 642 -9.87 37.12 25.34
C ASP A 642 -8.48 36.60 25.75
N PHE A 643 -7.89 37.28 26.74
CA PHE A 643 -6.52 37.00 27.21
C PHE A 643 -6.36 35.60 27.83
N ALA A 644 -7.44 35.03 28.39
CA ALA A 644 -7.43 33.68 28.96
C ALA A 644 -7.28 32.61 27.87
N ARG A 645 -7.95 32.77 26.72
CA ARG A 645 -7.74 31.88 25.56
C ARG A 645 -6.41 32.15 24.89
N ALA A 646 -6.00 33.41 24.78
CA ALA A 646 -4.70 33.79 24.20
C ALA A 646 -3.55 33.14 24.96
N GLU A 647 -3.59 33.13 26.30
CA GLU A 647 -2.60 32.43 27.14
C GLU A 647 -2.49 30.94 26.77
N ARG A 648 -3.62 30.25 26.57
CA ARG A 648 -3.59 28.82 26.21
C ARG A 648 -2.90 28.60 24.87
N MET A 649 -3.15 29.46 23.89
CA MET A 649 -2.50 29.38 22.57
C MET A 649 -1.00 29.66 22.69
N PHE A 650 -0.58 30.72 23.39
CA PHE A 650 0.85 31.02 23.58
C PHE A 650 1.57 29.95 24.40
N ARG A 651 0.92 29.34 25.41
CA ARG A 651 1.50 28.17 26.11
C ARG A 651 1.70 26.98 25.15
N SER A 652 0.78 26.73 24.22
CA SER A 652 0.98 25.73 23.17
C SER A 652 2.15 26.10 22.25
N ALA A 653 2.26 27.37 21.83
CA ALA A 653 3.38 27.84 21.03
C ALA A 653 4.74 27.63 21.73
N VAL A 654 4.82 27.94 23.04
CA VAL A 654 6.01 27.69 23.86
C VAL A 654 6.32 26.19 24.00
N ARG A 655 5.30 25.32 24.12
CA ARG A 655 5.53 23.87 24.13
C ARG A 655 6.09 23.36 22.80
N VAL A 656 5.59 23.86 21.68
CA VAL A 656 6.05 23.49 20.34
C VAL A 656 7.47 24.00 20.08
N ARG A 657 7.75 25.26 20.44
CA ARG A 657 9.07 25.88 20.27
C ARG A 657 9.52 26.58 21.57
N PRO A 658 10.12 25.84 22.52
CA PRO A 658 10.53 26.39 23.81
C PRO A 658 11.57 27.51 23.73
N THR A 659 12.30 27.58 22.62
CA THR A 659 13.36 28.56 22.35
C THR A 659 12.85 29.84 21.67
N SER A 660 11.54 30.00 21.46
CA SER A 660 10.99 31.21 20.84
C SER A 660 10.86 32.36 21.85
N ALA A 661 11.77 33.34 21.76
CA ALA A 661 11.71 34.56 22.57
C ALA A 661 10.39 35.33 22.39
N GLU A 662 9.86 35.35 21.17
CA GLU A 662 8.58 36.01 20.84
C GLU A 662 7.40 35.35 21.54
N ALA A 663 7.32 34.02 21.53
CA ALA A 663 6.25 33.29 22.20
C ALA A 663 6.27 33.51 23.72
N HIS A 664 7.45 33.55 24.32
CA HIS A 664 7.61 33.88 25.75
C HIS A 664 7.19 35.33 26.04
N ASN A 665 7.55 36.29 25.19
CA ASN A 665 7.13 37.67 25.35
C ASN A 665 5.59 37.81 25.24
N ASN A 666 4.96 37.20 24.24
CA ASN A 666 3.52 37.32 24.05
C ASN A 666 2.73 36.59 25.15
N LEU A 667 3.23 35.45 25.64
CA LEU A 667 2.70 34.79 26.83
C LEU A 667 2.80 35.71 28.07
N GLY A 668 3.96 36.35 28.27
CA GLY A 668 4.15 37.31 29.36
C GLY A 668 3.19 38.49 29.27
N ALA A 669 2.96 39.03 28.07
CA ALA A 669 2.01 40.12 27.85
C ALA A 669 0.57 39.69 28.18
N ALA A 670 0.14 38.50 27.73
CA ALA A 670 -1.18 37.97 28.06
C ALA A 670 -1.37 37.75 29.57
N LEU A 671 -0.33 37.31 30.29
CA LEU A 671 -0.35 37.13 31.75
C LEU A 671 -0.37 38.46 32.50
N ALA A 672 0.41 39.44 32.05
CA ALA A 672 0.45 40.78 32.61
C ALA A 672 -0.90 41.48 32.55
N THR A 673 -1.60 41.40 31.41
CA THR A 673 -2.94 41.97 31.24
C THR A 673 -3.98 41.30 32.15
N GLN A 674 -3.77 40.04 32.51
CA GLN A 674 -4.59 39.32 33.49
C GLN A 674 -4.17 39.61 34.96
N GLY A 675 -3.23 40.52 35.20
CA GLY A 675 -2.74 40.87 36.55
C GLY A 675 -1.74 39.88 37.15
N ARG A 676 -1.33 38.83 36.41
CA ARG A 676 -0.38 37.80 36.86
C ARG A 676 1.07 38.26 36.64
N VAL A 677 1.42 39.40 37.24
CA VAL A 677 2.68 40.13 37.00
C VAL A 677 3.92 39.27 37.29
N SER A 678 3.92 38.47 38.36
CA SER A 678 5.06 37.61 38.71
C SER A 678 5.38 36.55 37.65
N GLU A 679 4.35 35.91 37.08
CA GLU A 679 4.53 34.95 36.00
C GLU A 679 4.92 35.65 34.68
N ALA A 680 4.38 36.84 34.43
CA ALA A 680 4.76 37.66 33.29
C ALA A 680 6.26 38.03 33.33
N ILE A 681 6.79 38.42 34.49
CA ILE A 681 8.23 38.70 34.68
C ILE A 681 9.07 37.48 34.30
N TYR A 682 8.68 36.27 34.73
CA TYR A 682 9.39 35.05 34.37
C TYR A 682 9.42 34.87 32.84
N CYS A 683 8.27 34.98 32.17
CA CYS A 683 8.18 34.87 30.73
C CYS A 683 9.01 35.93 29.99
N PHE A 684 8.93 37.20 30.39
CA PHE A 684 9.74 38.26 29.78
C PHE A 684 11.24 38.04 30.01
N ALA A 685 11.66 37.59 31.20
CA ALA A 685 13.05 37.24 31.48
C ALA A 685 13.54 36.07 30.61
N GLN A 686 12.70 35.06 30.36
CA GLN A 686 13.02 33.99 29.41
C GLN A 686 13.19 34.52 27.99
N ALA A 687 12.30 35.42 27.54
CA ALA A 687 12.41 36.06 26.23
C ALA A 687 13.72 36.85 26.08
N VAL A 688 14.10 37.65 27.09
CA VAL A 688 15.37 38.39 27.11
C VAL A 688 16.58 37.43 27.17
N ARG A 689 16.49 36.32 27.92
CA ARG A 689 17.57 35.33 27.96
C ARG A 689 17.80 34.67 26.60
N LEU A 690 16.72 34.32 25.90
CA LEU A 690 16.77 33.70 24.58
C LEU A 690 17.22 34.68 23.51
N LYS A 691 16.81 35.95 23.63
CA LYS A 691 17.17 37.03 22.70
C LYS A 691 17.50 38.31 23.49
N PRO A 692 18.78 38.51 23.88
CA PRO A 692 19.19 39.65 24.70
C PRO A 692 18.89 41.02 24.10
N ASP A 693 18.85 41.13 22.77
CA ASP A 693 18.54 42.36 22.01
C ASP A 693 17.03 42.57 21.75
N PHE A 694 16.16 41.76 22.36
CA PHE A 694 14.71 41.88 22.14
C PHE A 694 14.10 43.07 22.89
N ALA A 695 14.16 44.25 22.29
CA ALA A 695 13.75 45.52 22.89
C ALA A 695 12.33 45.51 23.49
N SER A 696 11.36 44.87 22.82
CA SER A 696 9.99 44.76 23.35
C SER A 696 9.94 43.95 24.65
N ALA A 697 10.66 42.83 24.74
CA ALA A 697 10.72 42.01 25.94
C ALA A 697 11.45 42.71 27.09
N GLN A 698 12.52 43.47 26.80
CA GLN A 698 13.20 44.28 27.81
C GLN A 698 12.29 45.37 28.39
N LYS A 699 11.55 46.09 27.53
CA LYS A 699 10.58 47.10 27.95
C LYS A 699 9.47 46.49 28.80
N ASN A 700 8.93 45.36 28.36
CA ASN A 700 7.88 44.65 29.09
C ASN A 700 8.37 44.10 30.44
N LEU A 701 9.61 43.60 30.50
CA LEU A 701 10.25 43.16 31.73
C LEU A 701 10.41 44.33 32.71
N ALA A 702 10.99 45.45 32.25
CA ALA A 702 11.19 46.64 33.08
C ALA A 702 9.87 47.21 33.62
N TRP A 703 8.83 47.26 32.77
CA TRP A 703 7.49 47.65 33.18
C TRP A 703 6.93 46.70 34.25
N ALA A 704 7.06 45.39 34.04
CA ALA A 704 6.49 44.38 34.96
C ALA A 704 7.23 44.37 36.31
N THR A 705 8.56 44.54 36.31
CA THR A 705 9.35 44.62 37.55
C THR A 705 9.03 45.87 38.34
N ALA A 706 8.94 47.04 37.69
CA ALA A 706 8.56 48.29 38.33
C ALA A 706 7.15 48.23 38.93
N ARG A 707 6.20 47.59 38.23
CA ARG A 707 4.83 47.40 38.73
C ARG A 707 4.78 46.46 39.93
N ARG A 708 5.57 45.39 39.93
CA ARG A 708 5.71 44.49 41.09
C ARG A 708 6.30 45.22 42.30
N GLU A 709 7.30 46.06 42.10
CA GLU A 709 7.92 46.85 43.18
C GLU A 709 6.94 47.88 43.77
N ALA A 710 6.07 48.47 42.95
CA ALA A 710 5.02 49.39 43.41
C ALA A 710 3.89 48.68 44.21
N ASP A 711 3.63 47.40 43.94
CA ASP A 711 2.61 46.60 44.64
C ASP A 711 3.13 45.99 45.97
N VAL A 712 4.43 46.09 46.28
CA VAL A 712 5.00 45.71 47.58
C VAL A 712 4.86 46.90 48.54
N PRO A 713 4.09 46.82 49.65
CA PRO A 713 3.95 47.93 50.58
C PRO A 713 5.32 48.30 51.17
N ALA A 714 5.61 49.61 51.24
CA ALA A 714 6.83 50.20 51.81
C ALA A 714 6.95 50.05 53.34
N SER A 715 6.71 48.85 53.89
CA SER A 715 6.84 48.59 55.34
C SER A 715 7.56 47.29 55.63
N LEU A 716 8.90 47.33 55.56
CA LEU A 716 9.78 46.59 56.46
C LEU A 716 11.01 47.48 56.73
N PRO A 717 11.12 48.12 57.90
CA PRO A 717 12.34 48.84 58.26
C PRO A 717 13.46 47.84 58.54
N ALA A 718 14.69 48.31 58.31
CA ALA A 718 15.91 47.62 58.67
C ALA A 718 15.83 47.05 60.10
N ARG A 719 16.27 45.80 60.26
CA ARG A 719 16.76 45.31 61.55
C ARG A 719 18.23 44.95 61.38
N GLU A 720 18.99 45.55 62.30
CA GLU A 720 20.44 45.48 62.51
C GLU A 720 21.00 44.06 62.62
#